data_AF-A0A1E7FTW9-F1
#
_entry.id   AF-A0A1E7FTW9-F1
#
_cell.length_a   1.000
_cell.length_b   1.000
_cell.length_c   1.000
_cell.angle_alpha   90.00
_cell.angle_beta   90.00
_cell.angle_gamma   90.00
#
_symmetry.space_group_name_H-M   'P 1'
#
loop_
_entity.id
_entity.type
_entity.pdbx_description
1 polymer ?
#
loop_
_entity_poly.entity_id
_entity_poly.type
_entity_poly.pdbx_seq_one_letter_code
_entity_poly.pdbx_strand_id
1 'polypeptide(L)'
;MAILEEQERYREDNDDESQSSHLSTNTEYTNEMDTTDTEEQYEINTTRTTRKTPIMRIRGGAEEEEKNGENDGQDERFALEELNDDEAEPMGGRMDEPKLPGMIRISGCNPNGIRADQVESQLQHSLDLNIDIQCYSEVNTNFLRTDMRQQFFEKTKKMDRTSRSIWGTSLYTTDSEFKPGGTAIISTGKSASRVKKSGTDKLGRWTYQILDGQGNKDVLIISVYQCCKRPTNPNGATSYHQQEVLLSEMDRTDTDPRRNFFHDIKTFIKGIIDKDNVETTPIIIGDWNEECKGTSTSQKLCNEFGLVNVFNRIHPDHKEFKTYLRGSRTIDFVLTTPDIADRVTNFVYEPFLYRLKGDHRGYYFDISEQHLFGNKKENPFDPGGRSLSSKNRKSTATYLKAVNKHLLANNVYERMKKLLASDEPNHEEAERLDREMTQACQHGENKCKKIRLDYWSVEIHTLKRKLSVWCQFKRRIIKKLPSAPLIARANSIGIKLQENNTMTEIDNEIQTTRAAVKKVHKKSAEMRDEWLLEAANIAEDEDKAKKAKLIRQKRKEEKKSRAFRQLKYERERIINGSGITRLQVPKSWPTFEEYDDDQEYNLEDPKTTNPKDNNQWREETCPKEIEFLLRLRNQRHFGQAETDGTPFTTESMKHKFNWNATTQQAELVLKGEYADEEISKITRLLLDNMTRITELDEPAKYITRKDFKGKFKSWRESTSTSPSGRHLGHYKALITTIDPTLGEDVRKTYTDIQTDISDCYITLINYAIKHRYSYERWKTIVNMMIYKEEGNIKIHRLRVIHLYEADLGFLWGIKWGQAMKKAVKEKSLHQGQYGGLPGRDCTSLTYLEELRFDYSTLTRYPLANFDNDATACYDRILCSVSSLAGRKYGIHKDIIFIHAQTLEEAEYKLKTSTKISDTSYKHCIKFPIHGTGQGSTNSPMIWCFISSVLFESHNEKAHGMLFESPAGDMVVRFNMVGFVDDSTCITGGAKNDTVEQLLATMKEDAQLWHDLLWCSGGKLELPKCG
;
A
#
# COMPACT_ATOMS: atom_id res chain seq x y z
N MET A 1 2.37 0.03 18.57
CA MET A 1 3.14 0.08 17.29
C MET A 1 2.34 0.58 16.07
N ALA A 2 1.12 0.09 15.77
CA ALA A 2 0.27 0.68 14.72
C ALA A 2 -0.32 2.06 15.10
N ILE A 3 -0.49 2.32 16.40
CA ILE A 3 -0.90 3.61 16.97
C ILE A 3 0.19 4.68 16.79
N LEU A 4 1.48 4.31 16.88
CA LEU A 4 2.62 5.20 16.55
C LEU A 4 2.60 5.62 15.07
N GLU A 5 2.15 4.73 14.17
CA GLU A 5 2.01 5.04 12.74
C GLU A 5 0.80 5.94 12.41
N GLU A 6 -0.20 6.03 13.29
CA GLU A 6 -1.32 6.96 13.14
C GLU A 6 -1.01 8.34 13.77
N GLN A 7 -0.14 8.39 14.79
CA GLN A 7 0.27 9.61 15.48
C GLN A 7 1.40 10.40 14.78
N GLU A 8 2.37 9.76 14.14
CA GLU A 8 3.30 10.48 13.23
C GLU A 8 2.54 11.12 12.04
N ARG A 9 1.35 10.58 11.71
CA ARG A 9 0.48 11.10 10.65
C ARG A 9 -0.38 12.29 11.06
N TYR A 10 -0.58 12.55 12.36
CA TYR A 10 -1.33 13.71 12.88
C TYR A 10 -0.43 14.90 13.27
N ARG A 11 0.84 14.65 13.64
CA ARG A 11 1.79 15.72 14.02
C ARG A 11 2.14 16.70 12.89
N GLU A 12 2.07 16.28 11.62
CA GLU A 12 2.48 17.15 10.49
C GLU A 12 1.43 18.20 10.09
N ASP A 13 0.17 18.06 10.51
CA ASP A 13 -0.93 18.92 10.05
C ASP A 13 -1.25 20.10 11.01
N ASN A 14 -0.67 20.13 12.22
CA ASN A 14 -0.91 21.19 13.22
C ASN A 14 0.12 22.34 13.22
N ASP A 15 1.22 22.23 12.47
CA ASP A 15 2.23 23.31 12.40
C ASP A 15 1.80 24.51 11.52
N ASP A 16 0.62 24.46 10.90
CA ASP A 16 0.09 25.54 10.03
C ASP A 16 -0.82 26.56 10.77
N GLU A 17 -1.07 26.41 12.08
CA GLU A 17 -1.96 27.30 12.84
C GLU A 17 -1.34 27.87 14.14
N SER A 18 -0.16 28.51 14.07
CA SER A 18 0.22 29.48 15.11
C SER A 18 1.22 30.52 14.64
N GLN A 19 0.78 31.53 13.88
CA GLN A 19 1.42 32.86 13.87
C GLN A 19 0.54 33.87 13.13
N SER A 20 -0.48 34.39 13.80
CA SER A 20 -1.16 35.63 13.43
C SER A 20 -2.12 36.10 14.52
N SER A 21 -1.60 36.52 15.66
CA SER A 21 -2.20 37.59 16.48
C SER A 21 -1.36 37.81 17.73
N HIS A 22 -0.56 38.87 17.75
CA HIS A 22 -0.57 39.89 18.81
C HIS A 22 0.52 40.93 18.48
N LEU A 23 0.05 42.11 18.10
CA LEU A 23 0.86 43.31 17.96
C LEU A 23 1.16 43.90 19.34
N SER A 24 2.34 44.54 19.40
CA SER A 24 2.72 45.68 20.23
C SER A 24 2.78 45.51 21.75
N THR A 25 4.01 45.61 22.30
CA THR A 25 4.41 46.68 23.23
C THR A 25 5.94 46.80 23.25
N ASN A 26 6.43 48.00 22.95
CA ASN A 26 7.81 48.44 23.19
C ASN A 26 8.10 48.46 24.69
N THR A 27 9.30 48.05 25.13
CA THR A 27 10.06 48.77 26.16
C THR A 27 11.55 48.47 26.03
N GLU A 28 12.33 49.53 25.83
CA GLU A 28 13.79 49.58 25.98
C GLU A 28 14.16 49.31 27.45
N TYR A 29 15.28 48.64 27.72
CA TYR A 29 16.19 49.01 28.82
C TYR A 29 17.57 48.36 28.62
N THR A 30 18.56 49.11 29.12
CA THR A 30 20.00 49.11 28.89
C THR A 30 20.81 48.18 29.80
N ASN A 31 22.01 47.83 29.32
CA ASN A 31 23.29 47.49 29.96
C ASN A 31 23.40 47.34 31.50
N GLU A 32 24.13 46.29 31.95
CA GLU A 32 25.39 46.33 32.76
C GLU A 32 25.68 44.90 33.28
N MET A 33 26.75 44.24 32.79
CA MET A 33 28.05 44.06 33.47
C MET A 33 27.97 43.65 34.95
N ASP A 34 28.27 42.38 35.26
CA ASP A 34 29.33 42.09 36.23
C ASP A 34 29.97 40.71 36.03
N THR A 35 31.27 40.69 36.30
CA THR A 35 32.27 39.63 36.08
C THR A 35 32.40 38.68 37.27
N THR A 36 32.73 37.40 37.03
CA THR A 36 33.88 36.68 37.64
C THR A 36 33.97 35.22 37.18
N ASP A 37 35.08 34.91 36.51
CA ASP A 37 35.97 33.73 36.59
C ASP A 37 35.42 32.34 36.93
N THR A 38 35.63 31.37 36.03
CA THR A 38 36.75 30.40 36.12
C THR A 38 36.79 29.48 34.89
N GLU A 39 37.95 29.43 34.24
CA GLU A 39 38.31 28.52 33.15
C GLU A 39 38.73 27.16 33.72
N GLU A 40 38.29 26.06 33.09
CA GLU A 40 39.07 24.82 33.00
C GLU A 40 38.95 24.25 31.58
N GLN A 41 40.07 24.31 30.86
CA GLN A 41 40.33 23.61 29.61
C GLN A 41 40.95 22.25 29.89
N TYR A 42 40.55 21.22 29.15
CA TYR A 42 41.39 20.04 28.91
C TYR A 42 41.47 19.74 27.42
N GLU A 43 42.69 19.93 26.89
CA GLU A 43 43.19 19.58 25.56
C GLU A 43 43.40 18.06 25.41
N ILE A 44 43.25 17.53 24.19
CA ILE A 44 43.96 16.31 23.76
C ILE A 44 44.61 16.53 22.38
N ASN A 45 45.89 16.90 22.46
CA ASN A 45 47.07 16.45 21.73
C ASN A 45 46.93 15.70 20.39
N THR A 46 47.44 16.34 19.33
CA THR A 46 48.01 15.71 18.14
C THR A 46 49.54 15.87 18.13
N THR A 47 50.31 14.77 18.13
CA THR A 47 51.75 14.82 17.80
C THR A 47 52.22 13.66 16.94
N ARG A 48 52.91 14.04 15.87
CA ARG A 48 53.78 13.24 14.99
C ARG A 48 54.96 12.62 15.73
N THR A 49 55.44 11.49 15.23
CA THR A 49 56.85 11.07 15.35
C THR A 49 57.38 10.54 14.01
N THR A 50 58.70 10.72 13.83
CA THR A 50 59.45 10.85 12.58
C THR A 50 60.33 9.64 12.21
N ARG A 51 60.60 9.52 10.89
CA ARG A 51 61.83 9.05 10.21
C ARG A 51 62.28 7.58 10.34
N LYS A 52 62.50 6.93 9.18
CA LYS A 52 63.82 6.42 8.75
C LYS A 52 63.86 6.09 7.25
N THR A 53 64.81 6.70 6.56
CA THR A 53 65.29 6.40 5.21
C THR A 53 66.09 5.09 5.20
N PRO A 54 66.15 4.37 4.07
CA PRO A 54 67.44 3.82 3.63
C PRO A 54 67.82 4.17 2.20
N ILE A 55 69.14 4.26 2.06
CA ILE A 55 70.05 4.68 1.00
C ILE A 55 69.97 3.85 -0.30
N MET A 56 70.30 4.53 -1.41
CA MET A 56 70.57 4.08 -2.78
C MET A 56 71.28 2.73 -2.97
N ARG A 57 70.90 2.02 -4.05
CA ARG A 57 71.86 1.38 -4.97
C ARG A 57 71.42 1.54 -6.42
N ILE A 58 72.22 2.29 -7.18
CA ILE A 58 72.21 2.37 -8.64
C ILE A 58 73.04 1.17 -9.18
N ARG A 59 72.53 0.49 -10.21
CA ARG A 59 73.31 -0.23 -11.22
C ARG A 59 72.51 -0.30 -12.53
N GLY A 60 73.20 -0.05 -13.64
CA GLY A 60 72.67 0.28 -14.98
C GLY A 60 71.92 -0.86 -15.69
N GLY A 61 71.43 -0.71 -16.91
CA GLY A 61 71.66 0.27 -17.96
C GLY A 61 71.50 -0.46 -19.30
N ALA A 62 70.58 -0.01 -20.14
CA ALA A 62 70.43 -0.25 -21.59
C ALA A 62 69.10 0.44 -21.97
N GLU A 63 69.16 1.68 -22.44
CA GLU A 63 69.03 2.04 -23.88
C GLU A 63 67.63 1.67 -24.43
N GLU A 64 66.77 2.67 -24.58
CA GLU A 64 66.13 3.00 -25.87
C GLU A 64 65.31 4.31 -25.79
N GLU A 65 65.29 4.99 -26.92
CA GLU A 65 65.08 6.41 -27.14
C GLU A 65 63.62 6.89 -27.02
N GLU A 66 63.47 8.18 -26.72
CA GLU A 66 62.23 8.95 -26.82
C GLU A 66 61.61 8.89 -28.23
N LYS A 67 60.33 8.52 -28.34
CA LYS A 67 59.40 9.11 -29.31
C LYS A 67 58.04 9.37 -28.69
N ASN A 68 57.68 10.65 -28.66
CA ASN A 68 56.34 11.15 -28.43
C ASN A 68 55.35 10.50 -29.41
N GLY A 69 54.22 10.03 -28.89
CA GLY A 69 53.07 9.59 -29.65
C GLY A 69 51.83 9.56 -28.75
N GLU A 70 51.00 10.59 -28.87
CA GLU A 70 49.61 10.57 -28.42
C GLU A 70 48.93 9.32 -28.99
N ASN A 71 48.28 8.51 -28.13
CA ASN A 71 47.38 7.47 -28.58
C ASN A 71 46.01 7.68 -27.93
N ASP A 72 45.15 8.32 -28.74
CA ASP A 72 43.70 8.32 -28.64
C ASP A 72 43.18 6.88 -28.55
N GLY A 73 42.66 6.50 -27.38
CA GLY A 73 41.83 5.30 -27.23
C GLY A 73 40.40 5.61 -27.65
N GLN A 74 40.12 5.50 -28.95
CA GLN A 74 38.79 5.68 -29.53
C GLN A 74 37.76 4.72 -28.93
N ASP A 75 36.73 5.33 -28.35
CA ASP A 75 35.45 4.74 -27.96
C ASP A 75 34.63 4.54 -29.26
N GLU A 76 34.82 3.42 -29.97
CA GLU A 76 34.05 3.07 -31.18
C GLU A 76 32.56 2.86 -30.82
N ARG A 77 31.78 3.93 -30.97
CA ARG A 77 30.32 3.90 -30.93
C ARG A 77 29.78 3.35 -32.25
N PHE A 78 28.99 2.29 -32.13
CA PHE A 78 28.13 1.67 -33.15
C PHE A 78 27.76 2.60 -34.32
N ALA A 79 28.40 2.40 -35.47
CA ALA A 79 27.80 2.72 -36.76
C ALA A 79 26.71 1.66 -37.04
N LEU A 80 25.49 2.09 -37.32
CA LEU A 80 24.43 1.22 -37.84
C LEU A 80 24.76 0.94 -39.31
N GLU A 81 25.46 -0.17 -39.58
CA GLU A 81 25.39 -0.80 -40.90
C GLU A 81 23.94 -1.27 -41.14
N GLU A 82 23.46 -1.18 -42.37
CA GLU A 82 22.14 -1.67 -42.75
C GLU A 82 22.02 -3.15 -42.34
N LEU A 83 21.03 -3.48 -41.49
CA LEU A 83 20.77 -4.88 -41.13
C LEU A 83 20.47 -5.65 -42.41
N ASN A 84 21.14 -6.79 -42.62
CA ASN A 84 20.83 -7.67 -43.75
C ASN A 84 19.39 -8.21 -43.63
N ASP A 85 18.78 -8.65 -44.73
CA ASP A 85 17.39 -9.15 -44.75
C ASP A 85 17.12 -10.21 -43.66
N ASP A 86 18.06 -11.15 -43.45
CA ASP A 86 17.98 -12.20 -42.40
C ASP A 86 18.04 -11.64 -40.95
N GLU A 87 18.62 -10.46 -40.75
CA GLU A 87 18.73 -9.80 -39.44
C GLU A 87 17.48 -9.00 -39.06
N ALA A 88 16.70 -8.62 -40.09
CA ALA A 88 15.43 -7.90 -39.97
C ALA A 88 14.21 -8.83 -39.83
N GLU A 89 14.38 -10.15 -40.02
CA GLU A 89 13.30 -11.13 -39.90
C GLU A 89 13.23 -11.80 -38.50
N PRO A 90 12.02 -12.10 -38.00
CA PRO A 90 11.83 -12.96 -36.82
C PRO A 90 12.15 -14.43 -37.14
N MET A 91 12.54 -15.21 -36.13
CA MET A 91 12.81 -16.66 -36.27
C MET A 91 11.80 -17.49 -35.49
N GLY A 92 11.43 -18.66 -36.03
CA GLY A 92 10.40 -19.54 -35.46
C GLY A 92 8.98 -19.17 -35.88
N GLY A 93 8.14 -18.83 -34.92
CA GLY A 93 6.75 -18.42 -35.14
C GLY A 93 6.60 -16.97 -35.63
N ARG A 94 5.37 -16.57 -35.95
CA ARG A 94 5.11 -15.23 -36.50
C ARG A 94 4.80 -14.22 -35.39
N MET A 95 5.36 -13.00 -35.52
CA MET A 95 5.11 -11.91 -34.55
C MET A 95 3.69 -11.31 -34.63
N ASP A 96 2.97 -11.51 -35.74
CA ASP A 96 1.60 -11.01 -35.94
C ASP A 96 0.53 -11.91 -35.30
N GLU A 97 0.91 -13.09 -34.78
CA GLU A 97 0.00 -14.00 -34.12
C GLU A 97 -0.41 -13.47 -32.73
N PRO A 98 -1.70 -13.17 -32.51
CA PRO A 98 -2.17 -12.68 -31.24
C PRO A 98 -2.09 -13.80 -30.20
N LYS A 99 -1.68 -13.43 -28.98
CA LYS A 99 -1.75 -14.30 -27.81
C LYS A 99 -3.18 -14.77 -27.58
N LEU A 100 -3.42 -16.08 -27.66
CA LEU A 100 -4.77 -16.65 -27.50
C LEU A 100 -5.29 -16.49 -26.07
N PRO A 101 -6.62 -16.36 -25.87
CA PRO A 101 -7.21 -16.30 -24.53
C PRO A 101 -6.86 -17.54 -23.68
N GLY A 102 -6.44 -17.31 -22.44
CA GLY A 102 -6.03 -18.40 -21.53
C GLY A 102 -4.60 -18.91 -21.72
N MET A 103 -3.81 -18.25 -22.58
CA MET A 103 -2.36 -18.46 -22.67
C MET A 103 -1.61 -17.51 -21.74
N ILE A 104 -0.41 -17.93 -21.35
CA ILE A 104 0.60 -17.13 -20.67
C ILE A 104 1.79 -16.97 -21.61
N ARG A 105 2.22 -15.72 -21.79
CA ARG A 105 3.35 -15.35 -22.62
C ARG A 105 4.54 -15.01 -21.74
N ILE A 106 5.62 -15.77 -21.90
CA ILE A 106 6.86 -15.61 -21.15
C ILE A 106 7.94 -15.14 -22.12
N SER A 107 8.74 -14.14 -21.73
CA SER A 107 9.79 -13.58 -22.58
C SER A 107 11.14 -13.56 -21.88
N GLY A 108 12.21 -13.77 -22.65
CA GLY A 108 13.59 -13.53 -22.27
C GLY A 108 14.24 -12.51 -23.20
N CYS A 109 15.11 -11.65 -22.65
CA CYS A 109 15.97 -10.79 -23.46
C CYS A 109 17.21 -10.33 -22.68
N ASN A 110 18.33 -10.20 -23.39
CA ASN A 110 19.47 -9.44 -22.92
C ASN A 110 19.35 -7.99 -23.45
N PRO A 111 19.09 -6.98 -22.60
CA PRO A 111 18.95 -5.59 -23.01
C PRO A 111 20.30 -4.87 -23.14
N ASN A 112 21.41 -5.53 -22.81
CA ASN A 112 22.75 -4.96 -22.65
C ASN A 112 22.72 -3.73 -21.72
N GLY A 113 22.15 -3.93 -20.54
CA GLY A 113 21.94 -2.90 -19.54
C GLY A 113 20.60 -2.16 -19.63
N ILE A 114 19.96 -1.99 -18.48
CA ILE A 114 18.76 -1.16 -18.34
C ILE A 114 19.14 0.01 -17.46
N ARG A 115 18.99 1.24 -17.93
CA ARG A 115 19.04 2.40 -17.02
C ARG A 115 17.68 2.63 -16.40
N ALA A 116 17.67 3.21 -15.20
CA ALA A 116 16.44 3.50 -14.49
C ALA A 116 15.42 4.28 -15.34
N ASP A 117 15.85 5.23 -16.18
CA ASP A 117 14.99 6.01 -17.08
C ASP A 117 14.41 5.22 -18.27
N GLN A 118 14.91 4.01 -18.55
CA GLN A 118 14.43 3.13 -19.62
C GLN A 118 13.41 2.10 -19.15
N VAL A 119 13.28 1.86 -17.84
CA VAL A 119 12.42 0.81 -17.26
C VAL A 119 10.97 0.91 -17.75
N GLU A 120 10.39 2.11 -17.78
CA GLU A 120 9.00 2.28 -18.24
C GLU A 120 8.84 1.98 -19.74
N SER A 121 9.84 2.30 -20.55
CA SER A 121 9.84 1.97 -21.99
C SER A 121 9.96 0.47 -22.20
N GLN A 122 10.89 -0.18 -21.47
CA GLN A 122 11.10 -1.62 -21.47
C GLN A 122 9.78 -2.36 -21.14
N LEU A 123 9.14 -1.94 -20.05
CA LEU A 123 7.86 -2.51 -19.61
C LEU A 123 6.70 -2.21 -20.56
N GLN A 124 6.67 -1.02 -21.18
CA GLN A 124 5.65 -0.70 -22.19
C GLN A 124 5.75 -1.66 -23.37
N HIS A 125 6.96 -2.00 -23.82
CA HIS A 125 7.15 -2.98 -24.89
C HIS A 125 6.71 -4.39 -24.47
N SER A 126 6.96 -4.79 -23.22
CA SER A 126 6.42 -6.05 -22.70
C SER A 126 4.90 -6.08 -22.72
N LEU A 127 4.25 -4.97 -22.33
CA LEU A 127 2.79 -4.82 -22.38
C LEU A 127 2.25 -4.85 -23.82
N ASP A 128 2.92 -4.18 -24.76
CA ASP A 128 2.50 -4.13 -26.17
C ASP A 128 2.49 -5.53 -26.82
N LEU A 129 3.38 -6.43 -26.36
CA LEU A 129 3.42 -7.83 -26.78
C LEU A 129 2.57 -8.77 -25.91
N ASN A 130 1.82 -8.25 -24.94
CA ASN A 130 1.03 -9.01 -23.97
C ASN A 130 1.85 -10.05 -23.16
N ILE A 131 3.09 -9.71 -22.82
CA ILE A 131 3.98 -10.56 -22.00
C ILE A 131 3.53 -10.51 -20.53
N ASP A 132 3.29 -11.66 -19.92
CA ASP A 132 2.92 -11.74 -18.50
C ASP A 132 4.15 -11.85 -17.60
N ILE A 133 5.20 -12.54 -18.05
CA ILE A 133 6.44 -12.76 -17.31
C ILE A 133 7.62 -12.36 -18.20
N GLN A 134 8.30 -11.28 -17.83
CA GLN A 134 9.48 -10.78 -18.53
C GLN A 134 10.74 -11.11 -17.73
N CYS A 135 11.67 -11.83 -18.35
CA CYS A 135 12.99 -12.14 -17.84
C CYS A 135 14.03 -11.27 -18.55
N TYR A 136 14.99 -10.74 -17.77
CA TYR A 136 16.12 -9.97 -18.27
C TYR A 136 17.44 -10.61 -17.84
N SER A 137 18.36 -10.74 -18.79
CA SER A 137 19.74 -11.13 -18.56
C SER A 137 20.64 -9.91 -18.76
N GLU A 138 21.68 -9.71 -17.95
CA GLU A 138 22.63 -8.59 -18.09
C GLU A 138 21.98 -7.19 -17.99
N VAL A 139 21.35 -6.93 -16.85
CA VAL A 139 20.70 -5.64 -16.54
C VAL A 139 21.69 -4.49 -16.25
N ASN A 140 22.96 -4.81 -15.99
CA ASN A 140 24.08 -3.89 -15.80
C ASN A 140 23.86 -2.73 -14.80
N THR A 141 23.04 -2.96 -13.77
CA THR A 141 22.69 -1.95 -12.76
C THR A 141 23.10 -2.41 -11.37
N ASN A 142 23.70 -1.50 -10.60
CA ASN A 142 24.11 -1.75 -9.24
C ASN A 142 22.92 -1.71 -8.27
N PHE A 143 22.24 -2.85 -8.12
CA PHE A 143 21.17 -3.03 -7.14
C PHE A 143 21.65 -3.21 -5.69
N LEU A 144 22.94 -3.09 -5.37
CA LEU A 144 23.36 -2.89 -3.97
C LEU A 144 23.03 -1.47 -3.50
N ARG A 145 23.02 -0.51 -4.43
CA ARG A 145 22.62 0.86 -4.11
C ARG A 145 21.11 0.96 -3.96
N THR A 146 20.70 1.54 -2.83
CA THR A 146 19.30 1.68 -2.44
C THR A 146 18.51 2.59 -3.39
N ASP A 147 19.13 3.67 -3.88
CA ASP A 147 18.54 4.60 -4.86
C ASP A 147 18.13 3.90 -6.16
N MET A 148 18.99 3.03 -6.70
CA MET A 148 18.72 2.28 -7.93
C MET A 148 17.59 1.28 -7.74
N ARG A 149 17.63 0.48 -6.65
CA ARG A 149 16.55 -0.47 -6.37
C ARG A 149 15.19 0.22 -6.21
N GLN A 150 15.15 1.35 -5.51
CA GLN A 150 13.92 2.14 -5.33
C GLN A 150 13.38 2.62 -6.67
N GLN A 151 14.22 3.21 -7.53
CA GLN A 151 13.78 3.73 -8.82
C GLN A 151 13.19 2.64 -9.72
N PHE A 152 13.83 1.47 -9.79
CA PHE A 152 13.33 0.35 -10.58
C PHE A 152 12.03 -0.22 -10.02
N PHE A 153 11.93 -0.35 -8.69
CA PHE A 153 10.70 -0.78 -8.02
C PHE A 153 9.53 0.19 -8.28
N GLU A 154 9.73 1.49 -8.05
CA GLU A 154 8.70 2.51 -8.24
C GLU A 154 8.22 2.57 -9.69
N LYS A 155 9.14 2.53 -10.66
CA LYS A 155 8.82 2.56 -12.09
C LYS A 155 8.07 1.31 -12.54
N THR A 156 8.43 0.15 -12.01
CA THR A 156 7.72 -1.11 -12.28
C THR A 156 6.29 -1.03 -11.72
N LYS A 157 6.14 -0.62 -10.46
CA LYS A 157 4.82 -0.44 -9.80
C LYS A 157 3.97 0.67 -10.41
N LYS A 158 4.58 1.66 -11.05
CA LYS A 158 3.87 2.73 -11.76
C LYS A 158 3.25 2.23 -13.06
N MET A 159 3.90 1.28 -13.74
CA MET A 159 3.38 0.66 -14.97
C MET A 159 2.26 -0.34 -14.66
N ASP A 160 2.45 -1.20 -13.66
CA ASP A 160 1.44 -2.12 -13.16
C ASP A 160 1.55 -2.21 -11.63
N ARG A 161 0.51 -1.75 -10.91
CA ARG A 161 0.52 -1.75 -9.44
C ARG A 161 0.53 -3.16 -8.86
N THR A 162 -0.01 -4.13 -9.62
CA THR A 162 -0.07 -5.54 -9.24
C THR A 162 1.23 -6.29 -9.52
N SER A 163 2.14 -5.71 -10.33
CA SER A 163 3.37 -6.39 -10.77
C SER A 163 4.26 -6.82 -9.61
N ARG A 164 4.89 -7.99 -9.72
CA ARG A 164 5.92 -8.50 -8.81
C ARG A 164 7.24 -8.57 -9.56
N SER A 165 8.19 -7.70 -9.18
CA SER A 165 9.51 -7.63 -9.80
C SER A 165 10.60 -8.00 -8.82
N ILE A 166 11.60 -8.75 -9.28
CA ILE A 166 12.87 -8.98 -8.59
C ILE A 166 14.01 -8.55 -9.51
N TRP A 167 14.98 -7.82 -8.96
CA TRP A 167 16.15 -7.32 -9.66
C TRP A 167 17.39 -7.77 -8.89
N GLY A 168 18.34 -8.41 -9.57
CA GLY A 168 19.51 -9.03 -8.95
C GLY A 168 20.82 -8.47 -9.51
N THR A 169 21.81 -8.33 -8.64
CA THR A 169 23.21 -8.01 -8.95
C THR A 169 24.11 -8.81 -8.01
N SER A 170 25.40 -8.95 -8.34
CA SER A 170 26.37 -9.58 -7.42
C SER A 170 26.55 -8.77 -6.13
N LEU A 171 27.08 -9.37 -5.06
CA LEU A 171 27.39 -8.68 -3.80
C LEU A 171 28.69 -7.87 -3.82
N TYR A 172 29.44 -7.91 -4.92
CA TYR A 172 30.71 -7.18 -5.08
C TYR A 172 30.51 -5.66 -4.98
N THR A 173 31.18 -4.96 -4.06
CA THR A 173 30.90 -3.54 -3.83
C THR A 173 31.53 -2.64 -4.89
N THR A 174 30.75 -1.71 -5.45
CA THR A 174 31.24 -0.68 -6.38
C THR A 174 30.47 0.62 -6.16
N ASP A 175 31.12 1.78 -6.30
CA ASP A 175 30.47 3.08 -6.12
C ASP A 175 29.59 3.51 -7.31
N SER A 176 29.80 2.91 -8.48
CA SER A 176 29.10 3.22 -9.74
C SER A 176 27.63 2.76 -9.75
N GLU A 177 26.77 3.51 -10.46
CA GLU A 177 25.39 3.10 -10.81
C GLU A 177 25.39 1.90 -11.77
N PHE A 178 26.37 1.87 -12.68
CA PHE A 178 26.57 0.80 -13.65
C PHE A 178 27.42 -0.29 -13.02
N LYS A 179 26.94 -1.53 -13.09
CA LYS A 179 27.65 -2.71 -12.60
C LYS A 179 27.40 -3.89 -13.53
N PRO A 180 28.43 -4.39 -14.25
CA PRO A 180 28.28 -5.46 -15.22
C PRO A 180 27.61 -6.73 -14.65
N GLY A 181 26.70 -7.32 -15.43
CA GLY A 181 25.96 -8.54 -15.09
C GLY A 181 24.58 -8.26 -14.48
N GLY A 182 24.11 -9.20 -13.65
CA GLY A 182 22.80 -9.14 -13.01
C GLY A 182 21.66 -9.66 -13.89
N THR A 183 20.53 -9.96 -13.26
CA THR A 183 19.32 -10.50 -13.92
C THR A 183 18.06 -9.94 -13.28
N ALA A 184 16.91 -10.06 -13.94
CA ALA A 184 15.63 -9.67 -13.35
C ALA A 184 14.46 -10.50 -13.87
N ILE A 185 13.41 -10.60 -13.05
CA ILE A 185 12.11 -11.17 -13.45
C ILE A 185 11.00 -10.22 -13.03
N ILE A 186 10.08 -9.96 -13.95
CA ILE A 186 8.90 -9.13 -13.72
C ILE A 186 7.67 -9.90 -14.15
N SER A 187 6.83 -10.25 -13.17
CA SER A 187 5.52 -10.85 -13.40
C SER A 187 4.44 -9.78 -13.28
N THR A 188 3.50 -9.77 -14.21
CA THR A 188 2.37 -8.81 -14.28
C THR A 188 1.03 -9.54 -14.27
N GLY A 189 -0.05 -8.82 -13.97
CA GLY A 189 -1.42 -9.36 -14.00
C GLY A 189 -1.58 -10.68 -13.24
N LYS A 190 -2.19 -11.70 -13.87
CA LYS A 190 -2.43 -13.03 -13.27
C LYS A 190 -1.16 -13.67 -12.72
N SER A 191 -0.07 -13.64 -13.47
CA SER A 191 1.21 -14.25 -13.09
C SER A 191 1.77 -13.60 -11.83
N ALA A 192 1.62 -12.28 -11.67
CA ALA A 192 2.05 -11.57 -10.46
C ALA A 192 1.35 -12.07 -9.18
N SER A 193 0.06 -12.43 -9.30
CA SER A 193 -0.73 -12.98 -8.19
C SER A 193 -0.38 -14.43 -7.83
N ARG A 194 0.38 -15.12 -8.69
CA ARG A 194 0.85 -16.49 -8.46
C ARG A 194 2.22 -16.52 -7.81
N VAL A 195 2.97 -15.41 -7.78
CA VAL A 195 4.32 -15.37 -7.19
C VAL A 195 4.25 -15.64 -5.68
N LYS A 196 4.70 -16.83 -5.28
CA LYS A 196 4.83 -17.31 -3.90
C LYS A 196 6.09 -16.77 -3.24
N LYS A 197 7.20 -16.82 -3.98
CA LYS A 197 8.54 -16.49 -3.50
C LYS A 197 9.36 -15.90 -4.64
N SER A 198 10.31 -15.03 -4.32
CA SER A 198 11.28 -14.50 -5.27
C SER A 198 12.64 -14.35 -4.59
N GLY A 199 13.71 -14.37 -5.36
CA GLY A 199 15.05 -14.16 -4.83
C GLY A 199 16.11 -13.97 -5.91
N THR A 200 17.34 -13.77 -5.45
CA THR A 200 18.51 -13.48 -6.27
C THR A 200 19.69 -14.30 -5.74
N ASP A 201 20.55 -14.73 -6.65
CA ASP A 201 21.87 -15.30 -6.34
C ASP A 201 22.83 -14.22 -5.83
N LYS A 202 23.72 -14.59 -4.90
CA LYS A 202 24.69 -13.66 -4.29
C LYS A 202 25.76 -13.20 -5.30
N LEU A 203 26.03 -14.01 -6.30
CA LEU A 203 27.01 -13.72 -7.36
C LEU A 203 26.36 -13.00 -8.55
N GLY A 204 25.06 -12.69 -8.48
CA GLY A 204 24.32 -11.95 -9.50
C GLY A 204 24.07 -12.73 -10.79
N ARG A 205 24.23 -14.05 -10.75
CA ARG A 205 24.15 -14.94 -11.92
C ARG A 205 22.72 -15.27 -12.32
N TRP A 206 21.79 -15.31 -11.36
CA TRP A 206 20.38 -15.53 -11.63
C TRP A 206 19.45 -14.89 -10.61
N THR A 207 18.20 -14.70 -11.05
CA THR A 207 17.04 -14.35 -10.23
C THR A 207 15.97 -15.39 -10.46
N TYR A 208 15.08 -15.59 -9.48
CA TYR A 208 14.02 -16.58 -9.59
C TYR A 208 12.70 -16.09 -9.02
N GLN A 209 11.61 -16.66 -9.54
CA GLN A 209 10.27 -16.57 -8.98
C GLN A 209 9.65 -17.97 -8.93
N ILE A 210 9.03 -18.34 -7.80
CA ILE A 210 8.22 -19.56 -7.67
C ILE A 210 6.76 -19.14 -7.80
N LEU A 211 6.06 -19.70 -8.78
CA LEU A 211 4.65 -19.42 -9.07
C LEU A 211 3.76 -20.60 -8.67
N ASP A 212 2.64 -20.28 -8.05
CA ASP A 212 1.64 -21.21 -7.53
C ASP A 212 0.74 -21.82 -8.62
N GLY A 213 0.62 -23.16 -8.60
CA GLY A 213 -0.32 -23.97 -9.37
C GLY A 213 -1.27 -24.81 -8.51
N GLN A 214 -2.22 -25.49 -9.16
CA GLN A 214 -3.21 -26.36 -8.52
C GLN A 214 -2.59 -27.71 -8.12
N GLY A 215 -2.94 -28.21 -6.92
CA GLY A 215 -2.65 -29.58 -6.50
C GLY A 215 -1.19 -29.85 -6.17
N ASN A 216 -0.54 -28.97 -5.38
CA ASN A 216 0.88 -29.05 -5.04
C ASN A 216 1.82 -29.05 -6.27
N LYS A 217 1.45 -28.31 -7.32
CA LYS A 217 2.31 -28.07 -8.48
C LYS A 217 2.82 -26.63 -8.47
N ASP A 218 4.14 -26.46 -8.49
CA ASP A 218 4.78 -25.14 -8.55
C ASP A 218 5.57 -24.98 -9.85
N VAL A 219 5.67 -23.74 -10.32
CA VAL A 219 6.48 -23.39 -11.50
C VAL A 219 7.61 -22.49 -11.06
N LEU A 220 8.84 -22.95 -11.27
CA LEU A 220 10.05 -22.20 -10.95
C LEU A 220 10.55 -21.51 -12.22
N ILE A 221 10.39 -20.18 -12.30
CA ILE A 221 10.99 -19.36 -13.36
C ILE A 221 12.35 -18.87 -12.89
N ILE A 222 13.40 -19.12 -13.67
CA ILE A 222 14.76 -18.65 -13.41
C ILE A 222 15.24 -17.81 -14.59
N SER A 223 15.67 -16.58 -14.34
CA SER A 223 16.36 -15.74 -15.31
C SER A 223 17.86 -15.82 -15.07
N VAL A 224 18.63 -16.30 -16.04
CA VAL A 224 20.07 -16.56 -15.90
C VAL A 224 20.92 -15.62 -16.77
N TYR A 225 22.13 -15.35 -16.30
CA TYR A 225 23.22 -14.77 -17.08
C TYR A 225 24.52 -15.49 -16.71
N GLN A 226 25.08 -16.24 -17.66
CA GLN A 226 26.36 -16.91 -17.49
C GLN A 226 27.46 -16.07 -18.15
N CYS A 227 28.55 -15.76 -17.45
CA CYS A 227 29.62 -14.91 -17.99
C CYS A 227 30.41 -15.59 -19.13
N CYS A 228 31.12 -14.78 -19.92
CA CYS A 228 32.03 -15.24 -20.97
C CYS A 228 33.14 -16.17 -20.46
N LYS A 229 33.71 -16.98 -21.36
CA LYS A 229 34.74 -18.01 -21.08
C LYS A 229 36.07 -17.42 -20.59
N ARG A 230 36.36 -16.18 -20.99
CA ARG A 230 37.52 -15.40 -20.55
C ARG A 230 37.02 -13.98 -20.28
N PRO A 231 37.59 -13.28 -19.29
CA PRO A 231 37.26 -11.89 -19.09
C PRO A 231 37.69 -11.07 -20.30
N THR A 232 36.93 -10.01 -20.59
CA THR A 232 37.20 -9.12 -21.73
C THR A 232 38.51 -8.35 -21.57
N ASN A 233 38.99 -8.18 -20.32
CA ASN A 233 40.25 -7.53 -19.95
C ASN A 233 40.99 -8.39 -18.91
N PRO A 234 42.33 -8.30 -18.79
CA PRO A 234 43.10 -9.06 -17.81
C PRO A 234 42.78 -8.72 -16.34
N ASN A 235 42.33 -7.48 -16.09
CA ASN A 235 41.94 -6.96 -14.79
C ASN A 235 40.68 -6.09 -14.95
N GLY A 236 39.84 -6.00 -13.92
CA GLY A 236 38.72 -5.05 -13.87
C GLY A 236 37.52 -5.52 -13.05
N ALA A 237 36.38 -4.84 -13.21
CA ALA A 237 35.13 -5.14 -12.51
C ALA A 237 34.07 -5.79 -13.43
N THR A 238 34.49 -6.59 -14.42
CA THR A 238 33.53 -7.33 -15.27
C THR A 238 32.77 -8.39 -14.45
N SER A 239 31.65 -8.89 -14.95
CA SER A 239 30.89 -9.93 -14.23
C SER A 239 31.74 -11.17 -13.93
N TYR A 240 32.75 -11.48 -14.75
CA TYR A 240 33.69 -12.58 -14.48
C TYR A 240 34.54 -12.30 -13.23
N HIS A 241 35.25 -11.16 -13.19
CA HIS A 241 36.11 -10.80 -12.05
C HIS A 241 35.32 -10.60 -10.76
N GLN A 242 34.13 -9.99 -10.83
CA GLN A 242 33.26 -9.85 -9.67
C GLN A 242 32.92 -11.21 -9.05
N GLN A 243 32.63 -12.21 -9.90
CA GLN A 243 32.30 -13.56 -9.43
C GLN A 243 33.54 -14.29 -8.91
N GLU A 244 34.70 -14.14 -9.55
CA GLU A 244 35.97 -14.72 -9.10
C GLU A 244 36.37 -14.23 -7.71
N VAL A 245 36.28 -12.91 -7.47
CA VAL A 245 36.56 -12.32 -6.15
C VAL A 245 35.59 -12.85 -5.09
N LEU A 246 34.29 -12.82 -5.39
CA LEU A 246 33.26 -13.31 -4.45
C LEU A 246 33.41 -14.82 -4.17
N LEU A 247 33.83 -15.63 -5.15
CA LEU A 247 34.09 -17.06 -4.93
C LEU A 247 35.33 -17.26 -4.03
N SER A 248 36.35 -16.42 -4.19
CA SER A 248 37.52 -16.40 -3.29
C SER A 248 37.13 -15.99 -1.87
N GLU A 249 36.26 -15.01 -1.69
CA GLU A 249 35.73 -14.59 -0.38
C GLU A 249 34.86 -15.68 0.28
N MET A 250 34.34 -16.63 -0.50
CA MET A 250 33.62 -17.81 -0.01
C MET A 250 34.53 -19.00 0.28
N ASP A 251 35.86 -18.80 0.33
CA ASP A 251 36.88 -19.84 0.56
C ASP A 251 36.78 -21.03 -0.41
N ARG A 252 36.35 -20.80 -1.66
CA ARG A 252 36.27 -21.84 -2.70
C ARG A 252 37.65 -22.14 -3.26
N THR A 253 38.00 -23.42 -3.37
CA THR A 253 39.26 -23.87 -3.98
C THR A 253 39.32 -23.66 -5.48
N ASP A 254 38.17 -23.67 -6.16
CA ASP A 254 38.02 -23.30 -7.56
C ASP A 254 37.27 -21.96 -7.64
N THR A 255 37.92 -20.91 -8.16
CA THR A 255 37.34 -19.57 -8.29
C THR A 255 36.82 -19.29 -9.70
N ASP A 256 36.87 -20.26 -10.62
CA ASP A 256 36.36 -20.09 -11.99
C ASP A 256 34.84 -19.92 -11.98
N PRO A 257 34.33 -18.76 -12.45
CA PRO A 257 32.90 -18.46 -12.40
C PRO A 257 32.03 -19.45 -13.20
N ARG A 258 32.49 -19.95 -14.35
CA ARG A 258 31.70 -20.84 -15.22
C ARG A 258 31.64 -22.26 -14.67
N ARG A 259 32.74 -22.78 -14.11
CA ARG A 259 32.73 -24.11 -13.46
C ARG A 259 31.83 -24.11 -12.22
N ASN A 260 31.91 -23.06 -11.40
CA ASN A 260 31.04 -22.92 -10.23
C ASN A 260 29.57 -22.68 -10.58
N PHE A 261 29.28 -22.00 -11.70
CA PHE A 261 27.91 -21.75 -12.15
C PHE A 261 27.08 -23.04 -12.21
N PHE A 262 27.59 -24.10 -12.87
CA PHE A 262 26.87 -25.38 -12.97
C PHE A 262 26.63 -26.01 -11.60
N HIS A 263 27.66 -26.06 -10.74
CA HIS A 263 27.57 -26.67 -9.43
C HIS A 263 26.53 -25.96 -8.54
N ASP A 264 26.57 -24.63 -8.52
CA ASP A 264 25.69 -23.84 -7.66
C ASP A 264 24.24 -23.85 -8.17
N ILE A 265 24.01 -23.68 -9.48
CA ILE A 265 22.64 -23.71 -10.01
C ILE A 265 22.01 -25.09 -9.91
N LYS A 266 22.80 -26.17 -10.06
CA LYS A 266 22.36 -27.55 -9.81
C LYS A 266 21.93 -27.73 -8.35
N THR A 267 22.75 -27.28 -7.41
CA THR A 267 22.43 -27.38 -5.97
C THR A 267 21.20 -26.56 -5.61
N PHE A 268 21.07 -25.36 -6.18
CA PHE A 268 19.91 -24.49 -6.01
C PHE A 268 18.62 -25.13 -6.52
N ILE A 269 18.61 -25.67 -7.74
CA ILE A 269 17.43 -26.31 -8.33
C ILE A 269 17.05 -27.56 -7.53
N LYS A 270 18.01 -28.42 -7.16
CA LYS A 270 17.74 -29.58 -6.29
C LYS A 270 17.13 -29.17 -4.95
N GLY A 271 17.68 -28.16 -4.30
CA GLY A 271 17.16 -27.66 -3.02
C GLY A 271 15.74 -27.08 -3.10
N ILE A 272 15.22 -26.79 -4.29
CA ILE A 272 13.82 -26.39 -4.50
C ILE A 272 12.95 -27.59 -4.87
N ILE A 273 13.41 -28.43 -5.81
CA ILE A 273 12.65 -29.59 -6.30
C ILE A 273 12.48 -30.64 -5.21
N ASP A 274 13.50 -30.87 -4.37
CA ASP A 274 13.50 -31.90 -3.33
C ASP A 274 12.75 -31.47 -2.05
N LYS A 275 12.15 -30.28 -2.04
CA LYS A 275 11.57 -29.67 -0.84
C LYS A 275 10.04 -29.82 -0.79
N ASP A 276 9.53 -30.13 0.40
CA ASP A 276 8.12 -30.00 0.80
C ASP A 276 7.07 -30.86 0.05
N ASN A 277 7.45 -31.98 -0.60
CA ASN A 277 6.51 -32.87 -1.36
C ASN A 277 5.69 -32.13 -2.46
N VAL A 278 6.24 -31.04 -3.01
CA VAL A 278 5.61 -30.23 -4.08
C VAL A 278 6.26 -30.56 -5.43
N GLU A 279 5.45 -30.91 -6.44
CA GLU A 279 5.91 -31.13 -7.81
C GLU A 279 6.30 -29.78 -8.44
N THR A 280 7.60 -29.46 -8.46
CA THR A 280 8.09 -28.18 -9.01
C THR A 280 8.66 -28.34 -10.40
N THR A 281 8.11 -27.62 -11.39
CA THR A 281 8.59 -27.62 -12.78
C THR A 281 9.50 -26.42 -13.07
N PRO A 282 10.78 -26.63 -13.42
CA PRO A 282 11.71 -25.55 -13.71
C PRO A 282 11.61 -25.05 -15.18
N ILE A 283 11.57 -23.74 -15.36
CA ILE A 283 11.72 -23.04 -16.63
C ILE A 283 12.89 -22.07 -16.49
N ILE A 284 13.99 -22.34 -17.19
CA ILE A 284 15.23 -21.57 -17.12
C ILE A 284 15.39 -20.77 -18.41
N ILE A 285 15.48 -19.46 -18.29
CA ILE A 285 15.44 -18.50 -19.39
C ILE A 285 16.66 -17.59 -19.26
N GLY A 286 17.37 -17.31 -20.34
CA GLY A 286 18.36 -16.26 -20.33
C GLY A 286 19.49 -16.43 -21.34
N ASP A 287 20.54 -15.67 -21.10
CA ASP A 287 21.78 -15.68 -21.86
C ASP A 287 22.79 -16.64 -21.20
N TRP A 288 23.09 -17.73 -21.91
CA TRP A 288 24.01 -18.76 -21.46
C TRP A 288 25.45 -18.51 -21.90
N ASN A 289 25.68 -17.57 -22.84
CA ASN A 289 26.97 -17.35 -23.49
C ASN A 289 27.62 -18.62 -24.06
N GLU A 290 26.84 -19.67 -24.31
CA GLU A 290 27.22 -20.96 -24.87
C GLU A 290 26.02 -21.59 -25.57
N GLU A 291 26.23 -22.56 -26.46
CA GLU A 291 25.15 -23.33 -27.07
C GLU A 291 24.79 -24.54 -26.19
N CYS A 292 23.52 -24.94 -26.21
CA CYS A 292 23.04 -26.16 -25.55
C CYS A 292 23.45 -27.42 -26.34
N LYS A 293 24.74 -27.75 -26.36
CA LYS A 293 25.27 -28.97 -26.99
C LYS A 293 26.52 -29.52 -26.29
N GLY A 294 26.84 -30.80 -26.53
CA GLY A 294 28.06 -31.45 -26.06
C GLY A 294 28.24 -31.42 -24.54
N THR A 295 29.34 -30.83 -24.07
CA THR A 295 29.74 -30.78 -22.64
C THR A 295 29.43 -29.43 -21.96
N SER A 296 28.61 -28.59 -22.59
CA SER A 296 28.15 -27.30 -22.07
C SER A 296 27.40 -27.43 -20.73
N THR A 297 27.40 -26.35 -19.94
CA THR A 297 26.69 -26.29 -18.65
C THR A 297 25.20 -26.50 -18.83
N SER A 298 24.61 -25.85 -19.84
CA SER A 298 23.22 -25.99 -20.26
C SER A 298 22.86 -27.43 -20.63
N GLN A 299 23.68 -28.14 -21.40
CA GLN A 299 23.45 -29.56 -21.72
C GLN A 299 23.58 -30.47 -20.48
N LYS A 300 24.52 -30.20 -19.58
CA LYS A 300 24.64 -30.95 -18.31
C LYS A 300 23.38 -30.79 -17.44
N LEU A 301 22.78 -29.59 -17.40
CA LEU A 301 21.50 -29.36 -16.70
C LEU A 301 20.35 -30.10 -17.36
N CYS A 302 20.31 -30.14 -18.70
CA CYS A 302 19.35 -30.94 -19.45
C CYS A 302 19.43 -32.43 -19.05
N ASN A 303 20.64 -32.98 -18.98
CA ASN A 303 20.85 -34.38 -18.61
C ASN A 303 20.52 -34.66 -17.13
N GLU A 304 20.79 -33.74 -16.21
CA GLU A 304 20.54 -33.93 -14.77
C GLU A 304 19.05 -33.84 -14.42
N PHE A 305 18.32 -32.88 -15.00
CA PHE A 305 16.93 -32.58 -14.64
C PHE A 305 15.92 -32.99 -15.72
N GLY A 306 16.37 -33.68 -16.78
CA GLY A 306 15.51 -34.09 -17.90
C GLY A 306 14.93 -32.90 -18.68
N LEU A 307 15.69 -31.82 -18.84
CA LEU A 307 15.25 -30.62 -19.58
C LEU A 307 15.60 -30.71 -21.06
N VAL A 308 14.90 -29.92 -21.86
CA VAL A 308 15.10 -29.77 -23.30
C VAL A 308 15.09 -28.29 -23.68
N ASN A 309 15.84 -27.94 -24.73
CA ASN A 309 15.74 -26.62 -25.34
C ASN A 309 14.39 -26.50 -26.07
N VAL A 310 13.57 -25.55 -25.63
CA VAL A 310 12.19 -25.39 -26.12
C VAL A 310 12.15 -25.11 -27.61
N PHE A 311 12.99 -24.19 -28.11
CA PHE A 311 12.97 -23.82 -29.53
C PHE A 311 13.36 -24.99 -30.42
N ASN A 312 14.44 -25.70 -30.07
CA ASN A 312 14.92 -26.85 -30.83
C ASN A 312 13.91 -28.01 -30.83
N ARG A 313 13.07 -28.11 -29.78
CA ARG A 313 12.04 -29.14 -29.70
C ARG A 313 10.80 -28.82 -30.55
N ILE A 314 10.40 -27.54 -30.64
CA ILE A 314 9.26 -27.10 -31.44
C ILE A 314 9.63 -26.97 -32.92
N HIS A 315 10.86 -26.56 -33.20
CA HIS A 315 11.37 -26.31 -34.55
C HIS A 315 12.66 -27.12 -34.84
N PRO A 316 12.58 -28.46 -34.86
CA PRO A 316 13.76 -29.33 -34.99
C PRO A 316 14.51 -29.15 -36.32
N ASP A 317 13.80 -28.79 -37.39
CA ASP A 317 14.35 -28.64 -38.74
C ASP A 317 14.77 -27.19 -39.06
N HIS A 318 14.68 -26.26 -38.10
CA HIS A 318 15.06 -24.87 -38.31
C HIS A 318 16.58 -24.73 -38.42
N LYS A 319 17.04 -23.93 -39.40
CA LYS A 319 18.47 -23.66 -39.57
C LYS A 319 19.04 -22.93 -38.35
N GLU A 320 20.29 -23.21 -37.99
CA GLU A 320 20.97 -22.47 -36.93
C GLU A 320 21.03 -20.97 -37.26
N PHE A 321 20.82 -20.13 -36.25
CA PHE A 321 20.85 -18.67 -36.38
C PHE A 321 21.52 -18.03 -35.16
N LYS A 322 22.01 -16.81 -35.35
CA LYS A 322 22.64 -16.03 -34.27
C LYS A 322 21.59 -15.28 -33.43
N THR A 323 21.73 -15.33 -32.11
CA THR A 323 20.94 -14.50 -31.19
C THR A 323 21.67 -13.24 -30.75
N TYR A 324 22.98 -13.15 -30.98
CA TYR A 324 23.84 -11.99 -30.72
C TYR A 324 24.40 -11.43 -32.03
N LEU A 325 24.34 -10.11 -32.23
CA LEU A 325 24.61 -9.44 -33.52
C LEU A 325 26.02 -9.76 -34.06
N ARG A 326 27.03 -9.74 -33.18
CA ARG A 326 28.44 -10.04 -33.50
C ARG A 326 28.79 -11.53 -33.35
N GLY A 327 27.81 -12.35 -32.98
CA GLY A 327 27.96 -13.79 -32.79
C GLY A 327 27.59 -14.59 -34.03
N SER A 328 27.79 -15.90 -33.95
CA SER A 328 27.41 -16.86 -34.99
C SER A 328 26.51 -17.99 -34.49
N ARG A 329 26.04 -17.90 -33.24
CA ARG A 329 25.44 -19.02 -32.49
C ARG A 329 24.18 -18.57 -31.73
N THR A 330 23.31 -19.54 -31.43
CA THR A 330 22.16 -19.36 -30.52
C THR A 330 22.63 -19.55 -29.08
N ILE A 331 22.78 -18.45 -28.34
CA ILE A 331 23.26 -18.45 -26.95
C ILE A 331 22.18 -18.02 -25.94
N ASP A 332 21.10 -17.43 -26.45
CA ASP A 332 19.92 -17.07 -25.69
C ASP A 332 18.83 -18.11 -25.95
N PHE A 333 18.38 -18.83 -24.92
CA PHE A 333 17.36 -19.88 -25.07
C PHE A 333 16.68 -20.27 -23.74
N VAL A 334 15.63 -21.09 -23.86
CA VAL A 334 14.82 -21.59 -22.76
C VAL A 334 15.03 -23.09 -22.56
N LEU A 335 15.20 -23.53 -21.32
CA LEU A 335 15.23 -24.93 -20.90
C LEU A 335 14.04 -25.24 -19.99
N THR A 336 13.31 -26.31 -20.29
CA THR A 336 12.20 -26.81 -19.45
C THR A 336 12.00 -28.31 -19.68
N THR A 337 11.10 -28.95 -18.93
CA THR A 337 10.74 -30.37 -19.14
C THR A 337 10.06 -30.61 -20.50
N PRO A 338 10.19 -31.80 -21.11
CA PRO A 338 9.52 -32.16 -22.36
C PRO A 338 8.00 -31.91 -22.36
N ASP A 339 7.30 -32.25 -21.26
CA ASP A 339 5.84 -32.06 -21.14
C ASP A 339 5.41 -30.60 -21.31
N ILE A 340 6.20 -29.66 -20.78
CA ILE A 340 5.95 -28.23 -20.92
C ILE A 340 6.37 -27.75 -22.30
N ALA A 341 7.52 -28.19 -22.81
CA ALA A 341 8.03 -27.79 -24.12
C ALA A 341 7.08 -28.20 -25.26
N ASP A 342 6.50 -29.39 -25.19
CA ASP A 342 5.55 -29.93 -26.19
C ASP A 342 4.21 -29.17 -26.22
N ARG A 343 3.92 -28.37 -25.19
CA ARG A 343 2.67 -27.60 -25.03
C ARG A 343 2.84 -26.12 -25.34
N VAL A 344 4.03 -25.70 -25.76
CA VAL A 344 4.27 -24.35 -26.25
C VAL A 344 3.64 -24.23 -27.63
N THR A 345 2.79 -23.22 -27.79
CA THR A 345 1.97 -23.04 -29.01
C THR A 345 2.58 -22.07 -30.02
N ASN A 346 3.37 -21.12 -29.54
CA ASN A 346 4.11 -20.18 -30.37
C ASN A 346 5.43 -19.87 -29.66
N PHE A 347 6.55 -19.91 -30.38
CA PHE A 347 7.86 -19.47 -29.90
C PHE A 347 8.48 -18.57 -30.97
N VAL A 348 8.81 -17.33 -30.61
CA VAL A 348 9.32 -16.34 -31.55
C VAL A 348 10.60 -15.72 -31.02
N TYR A 349 11.66 -15.72 -31.83
CA TYR A 349 12.75 -14.76 -31.68
C TYR A 349 12.46 -13.55 -32.56
N GLU A 350 12.63 -12.38 -31.97
CA GLU A 350 12.42 -11.11 -32.67
C GLU A 350 13.56 -10.78 -33.62
N PRO A 351 13.33 -9.86 -34.57
CA PRO A 351 14.40 -9.18 -35.29
C PRO A 351 15.38 -8.50 -34.33
N PHE A 352 16.62 -8.32 -34.77
CA PHE A 352 17.57 -7.51 -34.02
C PHE A 352 17.05 -6.08 -33.87
N LEU A 353 17.33 -5.46 -32.72
CA LEU A 353 16.96 -4.08 -32.42
C LEU A 353 15.44 -3.79 -32.50
N TYR A 354 14.59 -4.82 -32.48
CA TYR A 354 13.13 -4.67 -32.63
C TYR A 354 12.49 -3.92 -31.46
N ARG A 355 12.68 -4.41 -30.23
CA ARG A 355 12.21 -3.75 -29.00
C ARG A 355 13.28 -2.89 -28.34
N LEU A 356 14.54 -3.34 -28.37
CA LEU A 356 15.60 -2.90 -27.46
C LEU A 356 16.82 -2.37 -28.22
N LYS A 357 17.64 -1.54 -27.56
CA LYS A 357 18.95 -1.13 -28.10
C LYS A 357 20.05 -2.19 -27.90
N GLY A 358 19.70 -3.35 -27.34
CA GLY A 358 20.61 -4.45 -27.10
C GLY A 358 20.99 -5.15 -28.41
N ASP A 359 22.18 -5.71 -28.43
CA ASP A 359 22.76 -6.51 -29.50
C ASP A 359 22.28 -7.96 -29.51
N HIS A 360 21.29 -8.30 -28.68
CA HIS A 360 20.66 -9.62 -28.64
C HIS A 360 19.21 -9.59 -29.16
N ARG A 361 18.75 -10.71 -29.73
CA ARG A 361 17.34 -10.94 -30.07
C ARG A 361 16.53 -11.17 -28.79
N GLY A 362 15.46 -10.40 -28.62
CA GLY A 362 14.42 -10.75 -27.65
C GLY A 362 13.65 -11.98 -28.13
N TYR A 363 13.09 -12.75 -27.21
CA TYR A 363 12.25 -13.88 -27.57
C TYR A 363 11.12 -14.06 -26.58
N TYR A 364 10.04 -14.70 -27.03
CA TYR A 364 8.91 -15.04 -26.19
C TYR A 364 8.22 -16.32 -26.66
N PHE A 365 7.49 -16.93 -25.75
CA PHE A 365 6.72 -18.13 -26.04
C PHE A 365 5.42 -18.19 -25.27
N ASP A 366 4.43 -18.85 -25.86
CA ASP A 366 3.07 -18.97 -25.35
C ASP A 366 2.77 -20.38 -24.86
N ILE A 367 2.30 -20.50 -23.62
CA ILE A 367 1.87 -21.75 -23.03
C ILE A 367 0.52 -21.60 -22.33
N SER A 368 -0.32 -22.64 -22.40
CA SER A 368 -1.63 -22.63 -21.77
C SER A 368 -1.54 -22.51 -20.25
N GLU A 369 -2.29 -21.56 -19.67
CA GLU A 369 -2.35 -21.33 -18.21
C GLU A 369 -2.77 -22.62 -17.48
N GLN A 370 -3.75 -23.34 -18.02
CA GLN A 370 -4.25 -24.58 -17.44
C GLN A 370 -3.21 -25.71 -17.49
N HIS A 371 -2.40 -25.78 -18.54
CA HIS A 371 -1.37 -26.81 -18.64
C HIS A 371 -0.15 -26.49 -17.78
N LEU A 372 0.20 -25.21 -17.65
CA LEU A 372 1.33 -24.77 -16.84
C LEU A 372 1.02 -24.82 -15.34
N PHE A 373 -0.21 -24.50 -14.93
CA PHE A 373 -0.59 -24.36 -13.52
C PHE A 373 -1.69 -25.33 -13.05
N GLY A 374 -2.25 -26.18 -13.90
CA GLY A 374 -3.37 -27.07 -13.56
C GLY A 374 -4.74 -26.39 -13.44
N ASN A 375 -4.79 -25.09 -13.12
CA ASN A 375 -6.02 -24.28 -13.03
C ASN A 375 -5.99 -23.04 -13.92
N LYS A 376 -7.18 -22.58 -14.32
CA LYS A 376 -7.38 -21.20 -14.76
C LYS A 376 -7.63 -20.34 -13.53
N LYS A 377 -6.74 -19.40 -13.21
CA LYS A 377 -7.00 -18.42 -12.14
C LYS A 377 -7.73 -17.23 -12.74
N GLU A 378 -8.69 -16.69 -12.01
CA GLU A 378 -9.36 -15.45 -12.41
C GLU A 378 -8.34 -14.30 -12.44
N ASN A 379 -8.59 -13.28 -13.26
CA ASN A 379 -7.75 -12.08 -13.24
C ASN A 379 -7.67 -11.53 -11.82
N PRO A 380 -6.48 -11.23 -11.28
CA PRO A 380 -6.41 -10.45 -10.07
C PRO A 380 -7.18 -9.17 -10.31
N PHE A 381 -7.98 -8.78 -9.33
CA PHE A 381 -8.63 -7.49 -9.27
C PHE A 381 -7.54 -6.44 -9.48
N ASP A 382 -7.43 -5.90 -10.69
CA ASP A 382 -6.78 -4.63 -10.92
C ASP A 382 -7.60 -3.67 -10.08
N PRO A 383 -7.07 -3.09 -8.98
CA PRO A 383 -7.70 -1.92 -8.42
C PRO A 383 -7.45 -0.83 -9.45
N GLY A 384 -8.25 -0.86 -10.52
CA GLY A 384 -8.05 -0.11 -11.75
C GLY A 384 -7.61 1.27 -11.34
N GLY A 385 -6.37 1.63 -11.71
CA GLY A 385 -5.80 2.92 -11.33
C GLY A 385 -6.87 3.97 -11.60
N ARG A 386 -7.32 4.66 -10.53
CA ARG A 386 -8.47 5.56 -10.60
C ARG A 386 -8.26 6.52 -11.75
N SER A 387 -9.21 6.57 -12.67
CA SER A 387 -9.10 7.43 -13.85
C SER A 387 -9.40 8.88 -13.49
N LEU A 388 -10.15 9.08 -12.40
CA LEU A 388 -10.42 10.36 -11.78
C LEU A 388 -9.41 10.65 -10.66
N SER A 389 -8.82 11.84 -10.70
CA SER A 389 -8.13 12.44 -9.55
C SER A 389 -8.56 13.88 -9.39
N SER A 390 -8.98 14.22 -8.17
CA SER A 390 -9.40 15.58 -7.79
C SER A 390 -8.29 16.62 -7.97
N LYS A 391 -7.02 16.20 -7.98
CA LYS A 391 -5.87 17.07 -8.20
C LYS A 391 -5.73 17.52 -9.66
N ASN A 392 -6.32 16.80 -10.62
CA ASN A 392 -6.34 17.22 -12.02
C ASN A 392 -7.61 18.03 -12.32
N ARG A 393 -7.44 19.35 -12.40
CA ARG A 393 -8.53 20.30 -12.67
C ARG A 393 -9.22 20.08 -14.02
N LYS A 394 -8.47 19.70 -15.07
CA LYS A 394 -9.05 19.40 -16.40
C LYS A 394 -9.88 18.12 -16.39
N SER A 395 -9.38 17.10 -15.69
CA SER A 395 -10.13 15.85 -15.49
C SER A 395 -11.41 16.11 -14.69
N THR A 396 -11.30 16.91 -13.62
CA THR A 396 -12.44 17.33 -12.79
C THR A 396 -13.50 18.09 -13.61
N ALA A 397 -13.11 19.04 -14.45
CA ALA A 397 -14.06 19.75 -15.32
C ALA A 397 -14.76 18.82 -16.33
N THR A 398 -14.03 17.84 -16.88
CA THR A 398 -14.58 16.82 -17.79
C THR A 398 -15.59 15.93 -17.06
N TYR A 399 -15.21 15.48 -15.86
CA TYR A 399 -16.05 14.69 -14.97
C TYR A 399 -17.35 15.42 -14.62
N LEU A 400 -17.26 16.64 -14.08
CA LEU A 400 -18.42 17.44 -13.67
C LEU A 400 -19.40 17.64 -14.83
N LYS A 401 -18.90 17.96 -16.03
CA LYS A 401 -19.74 18.11 -17.22
C LYS A 401 -20.45 16.81 -17.62
N ALA A 402 -19.73 15.68 -17.57
CA ALA A 402 -20.28 14.38 -17.94
C ALA A 402 -21.32 13.89 -16.92
N VAL A 403 -21.04 14.04 -15.62
CA VAL A 403 -21.97 13.69 -14.54
C VAL A 403 -23.22 14.56 -14.61
N ASN A 404 -23.07 15.89 -14.67
CA ASN A 404 -24.22 16.80 -14.73
C ASN A 404 -25.13 16.50 -15.94
N LYS A 405 -24.54 16.27 -17.12
CA LYS A 405 -25.30 15.88 -18.31
C LYS A 405 -26.09 14.59 -18.09
N HIS A 406 -25.50 13.60 -17.42
CA HIS A 406 -26.17 12.34 -17.11
C HIS A 406 -27.33 12.54 -16.12
N LEU A 407 -27.14 13.35 -15.08
CA LEU A 407 -28.17 13.63 -14.07
C LEU A 407 -29.35 14.44 -14.64
N LEU A 408 -29.07 15.44 -15.49
CA LEU A 408 -30.11 16.18 -16.20
C LEU A 408 -30.92 15.28 -17.14
N ALA A 409 -30.25 14.41 -17.91
CA ALA A 409 -30.92 13.50 -18.84
C ALA A 409 -31.89 12.53 -18.15
N ASN A 410 -31.61 12.15 -16.90
CA ASN A 410 -32.47 11.27 -16.10
C ASN A 410 -33.41 12.03 -15.12
N ASN A 411 -33.46 13.37 -15.23
CA ASN A 411 -34.27 14.26 -14.40
C ASN A 411 -34.06 14.07 -12.88
N VAL A 412 -32.82 13.76 -12.48
CA VAL A 412 -32.49 13.40 -11.08
C VAL A 412 -32.77 14.56 -10.13
N TYR A 413 -32.42 15.80 -10.51
CA TYR A 413 -32.55 16.96 -9.63
C TYR A 413 -33.99 17.22 -9.18
N GLU A 414 -34.96 17.18 -10.10
CA GLU A 414 -36.38 17.38 -9.75
C GLU A 414 -36.95 16.21 -8.95
N ARG A 415 -36.52 14.99 -9.25
CA ARG A 415 -36.93 13.78 -8.50
C ARG A 415 -36.40 13.82 -7.06
N MET A 416 -35.16 14.24 -6.85
CA MET A 416 -34.58 14.45 -5.51
C MET A 416 -35.36 15.49 -4.69
N LYS A 417 -35.74 16.63 -5.30
CA LYS A 417 -36.55 17.66 -4.64
C LYS A 417 -37.91 17.10 -4.21
N LYS A 418 -38.59 16.38 -5.10
CA LYS A 418 -39.89 15.75 -4.80
C LYS A 418 -39.77 14.71 -3.69
N LEU A 419 -38.71 13.90 -3.71
CA LEU A 419 -38.47 12.86 -2.72
C LEU A 419 -38.32 13.47 -1.31
N LEU A 420 -37.53 14.53 -1.15
CA LEU A 420 -37.31 15.15 0.16
C LEU A 420 -38.52 15.94 0.67
N ALA A 421 -39.29 16.55 -0.24
CA ALA A 421 -40.49 17.30 0.09
C ALA A 421 -41.66 16.42 0.54
N SER A 422 -41.69 15.14 0.12
CA SER A 422 -42.68 14.18 0.57
C SER A 422 -42.50 13.83 2.05
N ASP A 423 -43.58 13.81 2.82
CA ASP A 423 -43.58 13.28 4.18
C ASP A 423 -43.79 11.76 4.23
N GLU A 424 -44.43 11.21 3.20
CA GLU A 424 -44.54 9.76 3.03
C GLU A 424 -43.24 9.18 2.45
N PRO A 425 -42.70 8.10 3.04
CA PRO A 425 -41.48 7.46 2.55
C PRO A 425 -41.70 6.79 1.19
N ASN A 426 -40.78 7.00 0.25
CA ASN A 426 -40.70 6.28 -1.02
C ASN A 426 -39.30 5.66 -1.19
N HIS A 427 -39.08 4.53 -0.52
CA HIS A 427 -37.78 3.85 -0.49
C HIS A 427 -37.36 3.35 -1.88
N GLU A 428 -38.30 2.89 -2.71
CA GLU A 428 -38.01 2.41 -4.07
C GLU A 428 -37.40 3.51 -4.94
N GLU A 429 -37.96 4.72 -4.88
CA GLU A 429 -37.45 5.86 -5.63
C GLU A 429 -36.10 6.35 -5.06
N ALA A 430 -35.93 6.35 -3.73
CA ALA A 430 -34.66 6.67 -3.10
C ALA A 430 -33.53 5.72 -3.54
N GLU A 431 -33.81 4.42 -3.58
CA GLU A 431 -32.91 3.38 -4.09
C GLU A 431 -32.61 3.54 -5.58
N ARG A 432 -33.62 3.90 -6.38
CA ARG A 432 -33.44 4.17 -7.81
C ARG A 432 -32.51 5.37 -8.02
N LEU A 433 -32.73 6.46 -7.29
CA LEU A 433 -31.91 7.66 -7.34
C LEU A 433 -30.47 7.41 -6.85
N ASP A 434 -30.28 6.58 -5.82
CA ASP A 434 -28.95 6.13 -5.43
C ASP A 434 -28.28 5.32 -6.56
N ARG A 435 -28.95 4.36 -7.19
CA ARG A 435 -28.35 3.64 -8.34
C ARG A 435 -27.96 4.57 -9.49
N GLU A 436 -28.81 5.53 -9.84
CA GLU A 436 -28.53 6.51 -10.90
C GLU A 436 -27.33 7.41 -10.57
N MET A 437 -27.18 7.83 -9.31
CA MET A 437 -26.00 8.57 -8.86
C MET A 437 -24.70 7.75 -9.01
N THR A 438 -24.75 6.43 -8.78
CA THR A 438 -23.61 5.53 -9.00
C THR A 438 -23.25 5.43 -10.49
N GLN A 439 -24.26 5.24 -11.34
CA GLN A 439 -24.08 5.17 -12.79
C GLN A 439 -23.51 6.48 -13.36
N ALA A 440 -23.97 7.63 -12.84
CA ALA A 440 -23.44 8.93 -13.22
C ALA A 440 -21.95 9.06 -12.89
N CYS A 441 -21.53 8.63 -11.69
CA CYS A 441 -20.12 8.62 -11.27
C CYS A 441 -19.25 7.77 -12.20
N GLN A 442 -19.70 6.54 -12.48
CA GLN A 442 -18.99 5.62 -13.37
C GLN A 442 -18.90 6.17 -14.80
N HIS A 443 -20.00 6.76 -15.30
CA HIS A 443 -20.01 7.43 -16.60
C HIS A 443 -18.99 8.57 -16.66
N GLY A 444 -18.96 9.43 -15.63
CA GLY A 444 -18.02 10.55 -15.55
C GLY A 444 -16.56 10.10 -15.50
N GLU A 445 -16.26 9.09 -14.69
CA GLU A 445 -14.90 8.55 -14.58
C GLU A 445 -14.43 7.90 -15.88
N ASN A 446 -15.30 7.17 -16.59
CA ASN A 446 -14.97 6.57 -17.88
C ASN A 446 -14.64 7.62 -18.98
N LYS A 447 -15.03 8.88 -18.79
CA LYS A 447 -14.63 10.00 -19.67
C LYS A 447 -13.28 10.61 -19.29
N CYS A 448 -12.76 10.31 -18.10
CA CYS A 448 -11.48 10.82 -17.63
C CYS A 448 -10.32 9.98 -18.19
N LYS A 449 -9.26 10.64 -18.65
CA LYS A 449 -8.05 9.94 -19.14
C LYS A 449 -7.16 9.56 -17.97
N LYS A 450 -6.72 8.29 -17.90
CA LYS A 450 -5.66 7.84 -16.99
C LYS A 450 -4.38 8.65 -17.24
N ILE A 451 -3.83 9.25 -16.19
CA ILE A 451 -2.63 10.10 -16.27
C ILE A 451 -1.40 9.27 -15.92
N ARG A 452 -0.35 9.40 -16.72
CA ARG A 452 1.00 8.92 -16.38
C ARG A 452 1.70 9.95 -15.50
N LEU A 453 2.20 9.52 -14.34
CA LEU A 453 2.89 10.36 -13.34
C LEU A 453 4.36 10.62 -13.73
N ASP A 454 4.62 11.21 -14.89
CA ASP A 454 5.98 11.65 -15.26
C ASP A 454 6.26 13.03 -14.65
N TYR A 455 7.50 13.28 -14.23
CA TYR A 455 7.94 14.63 -13.86
C TYR A 455 7.88 15.53 -15.10
N TRP A 456 7.09 16.62 -15.02
CA TRP A 456 6.88 17.55 -16.12
C TRP A 456 7.91 18.69 -16.07
N SER A 457 8.61 18.93 -17.17
CA SER A 457 9.38 20.16 -17.43
C SER A 457 9.11 20.66 -18.86
N VAL A 458 9.31 21.97 -19.09
CA VAL A 458 9.12 22.59 -20.42
C VAL A 458 10.04 21.94 -21.45
N GLU A 459 11.29 21.67 -21.06
CA GLU A 459 12.30 21.03 -21.92
C GLU A 459 11.96 19.57 -22.24
N ILE A 460 11.47 18.79 -21.26
CA ILE A 460 10.97 17.42 -21.52
C ILE A 460 9.77 17.47 -22.48
N HIS A 461 8.88 18.44 -22.31
CA HIS A 461 7.69 18.58 -23.14
C HIS A 461 8.04 18.96 -24.59
N THR A 462 8.96 19.93 -24.80
CA THR A 462 9.40 20.32 -26.15
C THR A 462 10.14 19.19 -26.85
N LEU A 463 11.03 18.48 -26.14
CA LEU A 463 11.76 17.33 -26.68
C LEU A 463 10.85 16.13 -26.97
N LYS A 464 9.89 15.80 -26.09
CA LYS A 464 8.89 14.74 -26.35
C LYS A 464 7.97 15.12 -27.52
N ARG A 465 7.60 16.40 -27.67
CA ARG A 465 6.83 16.90 -28.81
C ARG A 465 7.64 16.81 -30.11
N LYS A 466 8.92 17.19 -30.09
CA LYS A 466 9.85 17.04 -31.22
C LYS A 466 9.99 15.57 -31.63
N LEU A 467 10.19 14.69 -30.67
CA LEU A 467 10.29 13.24 -30.89
C LEU A 467 9.00 12.67 -31.49
N SER A 468 7.83 13.08 -30.97
CA SER A 468 6.54 12.63 -31.50
C SER A 468 6.33 13.05 -32.96
N VAL A 469 6.74 14.26 -33.33
CA VAL A 469 6.61 14.78 -34.70
C VAL A 469 7.51 14.01 -35.67
N TRP A 470 8.78 13.76 -35.31
CA TRP A 470 9.69 12.96 -36.13
C TRP A 470 9.25 11.50 -36.26
N CYS A 471 8.78 10.86 -35.19
CA CYS A 471 8.22 9.50 -35.26
C CYS A 471 6.96 9.43 -36.13
N GLN A 472 6.10 10.45 -36.07
CA GLN A 472 4.91 10.54 -36.91
C GLN A 472 5.26 10.75 -38.39
N PHE A 473 6.30 11.55 -38.67
CA PHE A 473 6.81 11.79 -40.00
C PHE A 473 7.43 10.51 -40.61
N LYS A 474 8.29 9.81 -39.85
CA LYS A 474 8.80 8.47 -40.22
C LYS A 474 7.67 7.52 -40.61
N ARG A 475 6.63 7.42 -39.76
CA ARG A 475 5.48 6.53 -40.00
C ARG A 475 4.69 6.89 -41.25
N ARG A 476 4.57 8.19 -41.59
CA ARG A 476 3.86 8.63 -42.80
C ARG A 476 4.65 8.32 -44.06
N ILE A 477 5.98 8.48 -44.04
CA ILE A 477 6.84 8.11 -45.18
C ILE A 477 6.79 6.60 -45.42
N ILE A 478 6.93 5.78 -44.38
CA ILE A 478 6.83 4.31 -44.48
C ILE A 478 5.46 3.88 -45.07
N LYS A 479 4.38 4.52 -44.63
CA LYS A 479 3.01 4.21 -45.10
C LYS A 479 2.60 4.92 -46.39
N LYS A 480 3.51 5.66 -47.05
CA LYS A 480 3.24 6.47 -48.24
C LYS A 480 2.03 7.42 -48.07
N LEU A 481 1.87 7.98 -46.88
CA LEU A 481 0.80 8.93 -46.56
C LEU A 481 1.25 10.37 -46.82
N PRO A 482 0.35 11.27 -47.27
CA PRO A 482 0.69 12.67 -47.52
C PRO A 482 1.19 13.36 -46.24
N SER A 483 2.33 14.05 -46.34
CA SER A 483 3.02 14.64 -45.19
C SER A 483 2.96 16.16 -45.13
N ALA A 484 2.51 16.83 -46.19
CA ALA A 484 2.39 18.29 -46.26
C ALA A 484 1.70 18.96 -45.03
N PRO A 485 0.57 18.44 -44.49
CA PRO A 485 -0.06 19.04 -43.31
C PRO A 485 0.78 18.91 -42.02
N LEU A 486 1.54 17.82 -41.91
CA LEU A 486 2.44 17.59 -40.77
C LEU A 486 3.68 18.48 -40.87
N ILE A 487 4.23 18.65 -42.07
CA ILE A 487 5.38 19.54 -42.35
C ILE A 487 5.01 21.00 -42.04
N ALA A 488 3.86 21.47 -42.53
CA ALA A 488 3.38 22.83 -42.24
C ALA A 488 3.20 23.06 -40.72
N ARG A 489 2.63 22.07 -40.02
CA ARG A 489 2.47 22.13 -38.56
C ARG A 489 3.82 22.10 -37.83
N ALA A 490 4.75 21.26 -38.26
CA ALA A 490 6.08 21.15 -37.66
C ALA A 490 6.87 22.46 -37.79
N ASN A 491 6.85 23.06 -38.99
CA ASN A 491 7.52 24.33 -39.26
C ASN A 491 6.94 25.47 -38.40
N SER A 492 5.61 25.50 -38.18
CA SER A 492 4.95 26.50 -37.32
C SER A 492 5.37 26.44 -35.84
N ILE A 493 5.91 25.31 -35.38
CA ILE A 493 6.39 25.11 -33.99
C ILE A 493 7.92 25.03 -33.90
N GLY A 494 8.63 25.47 -34.95
CA GLY A 494 10.09 25.55 -35.01
C GLY A 494 10.80 24.23 -35.32
N ILE A 495 10.10 23.20 -35.78
CA ILE A 495 10.67 21.91 -36.20
C ILE A 495 10.77 21.89 -37.72
N LYS A 496 11.99 21.99 -38.25
CA LYS A 496 12.24 22.00 -39.70
C LYS A 496 12.11 20.58 -40.26
N LEU A 497 10.97 20.27 -40.89
CA LEU A 497 10.77 19.06 -41.69
C LEU A 497 10.84 19.41 -43.17
N GLN A 498 11.51 18.59 -43.97
CA GLN A 498 11.54 18.68 -45.42
C GLN A 498 11.02 17.39 -46.05
N GLU A 499 10.30 17.51 -47.17
CA GLU A 499 9.62 16.37 -47.80
C GLU A 499 10.61 15.35 -48.41
N ASN A 500 11.84 15.79 -48.69
CA ASN A 500 12.96 15.00 -49.19
C ASN A 500 13.89 14.46 -48.09
N ASN A 501 13.56 14.62 -46.81
CA ASN A 501 14.39 14.06 -45.75
C ASN A 501 14.53 12.54 -45.92
N THR A 502 15.78 12.07 -45.93
CA THR A 502 16.07 10.63 -46.08
C THR A 502 15.65 9.87 -44.83
N MET A 503 15.40 8.56 -44.96
CA MET A 503 15.04 7.71 -43.80
C MET A 503 16.14 7.77 -42.72
N THR A 504 17.40 7.82 -43.15
CA THR A 504 18.60 7.94 -42.30
C THR A 504 18.64 9.25 -41.52
N GLU A 505 18.33 10.39 -42.15
CA GLU A 505 18.23 11.69 -41.47
C GLU A 505 17.14 11.71 -40.40
N ILE A 506 15.98 11.14 -40.73
CA ILE A 506 14.83 11.06 -39.82
C ILE A 506 15.19 10.19 -38.60
N ASP A 507 15.86 9.06 -38.84
CA ASP A 507 16.29 8.17 -37.77
C ASP A 507 17.37 8.80 -36.88
N ASN A 508 18.32 9.53 -37.46
CA ASN A 508 19.33 10.28 -36.71
C ASN A 508 18.70 11.36 -35.81
N GLU A 509 17.71 12.11 -36.30
CA GLU A 509 16.99 13.10 -35.49
C GLU A 509 16.13 12.45 -34.39
N ILE A 510 15.49 11.30 -34.66
CA ILE A 510 14.77 10.51 -33.65
C ILE A 510 15.74 10.04 -32.56
N GLN A 511 16.89 9.49 -32.93
CA GLN A 511 17.89 9.00 -31.97
C GLN A 511 18.48 10.14 -31.13
N THR A 512 18.82 11.26 -31.76
CA THR A 512 19.35 12.46 -31.09
C THR A 512 18.33 13.03 -30.12
N THR A 513 17.07 13.14 -30.54
CA THR A 513 16.00 13.63 -29.67
C THR A 513 15.69 12.65 -28.54
N ARG A 514 15.74 11.32 -28.77
CA ARG A 514 15.63 10.28 -27.71
C ARG A 514 16.75 10.39 -26.69
N ALA A 515 17.99 10.61 -27.13
CA ALA A 515 19.14 10.80 -26.25
C ALA A 515 19.00 12.08 -25.40
N ALA A 516 18.54 13.18 -26.00
CA ALA A 516 18.24 14.41 -25.29
C ALA A 516 17.12 14.22 -24.25
N VAL A 517 16.01 13.58 -24.62
CA VAL A 517 14.91 13.23 -23.69
C VAL A 517 15.43 12.40 -22.51
N LYS A 518 16.32 11.43 -22.78
CA LYS A 518 16.94 10.57 -21.75
C LYS A 518 17.84 11.38 -20.79
N LYS A 519 18.67 12.29 -21.33
CA LYS A 519 19.54 13.18 -20.55
C LYS A 519 18.74 14.10 -19.62
N VAL A 520 17.67 14.70 -20.14
CA VAL A 520 16.79 15.60 -19.38
C VAL A 520 15.95 14.82 -18.37
N HIS A 521 15.51 13.59 -18.68
CA HIS A 521 14.84 12.72 -17.70
C HIS A 521 15.71 12.36 -16.50
N LYS A 522 17.01 12.09 -16.71
CA LYS A 522 17.95 11.79 -15.60
C LYS A 522 18.04 12.93 -14.59
N LYS A 523 17.98 14.18 -15.08
CA LYS A 523 17.97 15.39 -14.25
C LYS A 523 16.56 15.91 -13.93
N SER A 524 15.49 15.21 -14.33
CA SER A 524 14.13 15.76 -14.28
C SER A 524 13.67 16.16 -12.88
N ALA A 525 14.13 15.46 -11.84
CA ALA A 525 13.81 15.78 -10.45
C ALA A 525 14.62 16.98 -9.91
N GLU A 526 15.85 17.17 -10.38
CA GLU A 526 16.71 18.33 -10.07
C GLU A 526 16.20 19.57 -10.82
N MET A 527 15.98 19.43 -12.12
CA MET A 527 15.42 20.50 -12.97
C MET A 527 14.02 20.90 -12.55
N ARG A 528 13.22 19.97 -11.99
CA ARG A 528 11.92 20.30 -11.39
C ARG A 528 12.09 21.15 -10.13
N ASP A 529 13.12 20.86 -9.33
CA ASP A 529 13.45 21.61 -8.13
C ASP A 529 13.97 23.02 -8.48
N GLU A 530 14.88 23.11 -9.45
CA GLU A 530 15.43 24.36 -10.00
C GLU A 530 14.34 25.19 -10.67
N TRP A 531 13.52 24.59 -11.54
CA TRP A 531 12.41 25.29 -12.19
C TRP A 531 11.39 25.83 -11.18
N LEU A 532 11.09 25.08 -10.12
CA LEU A 532 10.23 25.60 -9.04
C LEU A 532 10.90 26.77 -8.31
N LEU A 533 12.22 26.73 -8.12
CA LEU A 533 12.96 27.84 -7.53
C LEU A 533 12.96 29.07 -8.44
N GLU A 534 13.32 28.92 -9.71
CA GLU A 534 13.30 29.99 -10.72
C GLU A 534 11.89 30.57 -10.89
N ALA A 535 10.86 29.73 -10.99
CA ALA A 535 9.48 30.20 -11.09
C ALA A 535 8.99 30.91 -9.82
N ALA A 536 9.54 30.59 -8.65
CA ALA A 536 9.29 31.33 -7.42
C ALA A 536 9.99 32.69 -7.43
N ASN A 537 11.25 32.74 -7.89
CA ASN A 537 12.02 33.97 -7.98
C ASN A 537 11.42 34.93 -9.02
N ILE A 538 11.07 34.45 -10.22
CA ILE A 538 10.35 35.24 -11.24
C ILE A 538 9.02 35.76 -10.69
N ALA A 539 8.29 34.95 -9.91
CA ALA A 539 7.05 35.41 -9.29
C ALA A 539 7.29 36.46 -8.19
N GLU A 540 8.46 36.47 -7.56
CA GLU A 540 8.86 37.48 -6.58
C GLU A 540 9.29 38.78 -7.28
N ASP A 541 10.06 38.67 -8.36
CA ASP A 541 10.46 39.78 -9.24
C ASP A 541 9.25 40.46 -9.93
N GLU A 542 8.18 39.71 -10.19
CA GLU A 542 6.89 40.21 -10.70
C GLU A 542 5.96 40.77 -9.60
N ASP A 543 6.45 41.00 -8.37
CA ASP A 543 5.69 41.43 -7.18
C ASP A 543 4.51 40.50 -6.79
N LYS A 544 4.55 39.22 -7.20
CA LYS A 544 3.54 38.20 -6.88
C LYS A 544 3.99 37.33 -5.70
N ALA A 545 4.27 37.96 -4.55
CA ALA A 545 4.77 37.30 -3.33
C ALA A 545 3.98 36.05 -2.88
N LYS A 546 2.64 36.08 -2.98
CA LYS A 546 1.78 34.91 -2.65
C LYS A 546 2.05 33.71 -3.56
N LYS A 547 2.29 33.95 -4.86
CA LYS A 547 2.61 32.91 -5.84
C LYS A 547 4.00 32.33 -5.57
N ALA A 548 4.98 33.17 -5.28
CA ALA A 548 6.33 32.73 -4.89
C ALA A 548 6.33 31.82 -3.66
N LYS A 549 5.60 32.21 -2.59
CA LYS A 549 5.44 31.41 -1.37
C LYS A 549 4.84 30.02 -1.66
N LEU A 550 3.76 29.95 -2.44
CA LEU A 550 3.11 28.68 -2.81
C LEU A 550 4.04 27.76 -3.61
N ILE A 551 4.84 28.32 -4.53
CA ILE A 551 5.79 27.54 -5.33
C ILE A 551 6.92 26.98 -4.46
N ARG A 552 7.44 27.78 -3.50
CA ARG A 552 8.45 27.33 -2.53
C ARG A 552 7.91 26.24 -1.59
N GLN A 553 6.67 26.36 -1.11
CA GLN A 553 6.02 25.33 -0.31
C GLN A 553 5.85 24.02 -1.07
N LYS A 554 5.38 24.08 -2.32
CA LYS A 554 5.29 22.92 -3.22
C LYS A 554 6.65 22.24 -3.42
N ARG A 555 7.72 23.01 -3.58
CA ARG A 555 9.10 22.49 -3.68
C ARG A 555 9.52 21.74 -2.41
N LYS A 556 9.24 22.28 -1.22
CA LYS A 556 9.52 21.65 0.08
C LYS A 556 8.75 20.33 0.26
N GLU A 557 7.46 20.31 -0.09
CA GLU A 557 6.62 19.10 -0.03
C GLU A 557 7.07 18.01 -1.00
N GLU A 558 7.44 18.37 -2.24
CA GLU A 558 7.98 17.42 -3.24
C GLU A 558 9.32 16.82 -2.76
N LYS A 559 10.17 17.60 -2.06
CA LYS A 559 11.40 17.09 -1.40
C LYS A 559 11.10 16.17 -0.22
N LYS A 560 10.25 16.59 0.71
CA LYS A 560 9.87 15.79 1.90
C LYS A 560 9.24 14.46 1.51
N SER A 561 8.35 14.45 0.51
CA SER A 561 7.73 13.24 -0.02
C SER A 561 8.76 12.26 -0.62
N ARG A 562 9.80 12.76 -1.29
CA ARG A 562 10.89 11.93 -1.82
C ARG A 562 11.71 11.31 -0.70
N ALA A 563 12.15 12.12 0.26
CA ALA A 563 12.91 11.66 1.43
C ALA A 563 12.11 10.61 2.23
N PHE A 564 10.81 10.83 2.44
CA PHE A 564 9.96 9.87 3.16
C PHE A 564 9.78 8.54 2.41
N ARG A 565 9.65 8.58 1.06
CA ARG A 565 9.63 7.34 0.26
C ARG A 565 10.94 6.59 0.35
N GLN A 566 12.07 7.31 0.32
CA GLN A 566 13.40 6.74 0.49
C GLN A 566 13.56 6.10 1.87
N LEU A 567 13.18 6.79 2.96
CA LEU A 567 13.19 6.25 4.32
C LEU A 567 12.29 5.02 4.48
N LYS A 568 11.09 5.03 3.88
CA LYS A 568 10.18 3.88 3.92
C LYS A 568 10.75 2.67 3.20
N TYR A 569 11.48 2.91 2.11
CA TYR A 569 12.16 1.88 1.34
C TYR A 569 13.39 1.33 2.08
N GLU A 570 14.20 2.19 2.69
CA GLU A 570 15.36 1.85 3.51
C GLU A 570 14.98 1.03 4.76
N ARG A 571 13.80 1.25 5.33
CA ARG A 571 13.28 0.48 6.47
C ARG A 571 12.71 -0.91 6.09
N GLU A 572 12.86 -1.35 4.84
CA GLU A 572 12.30 -2.61 4.30
C GLU A 572 10.77 -2.80 4.47
N ARG A 573 10.04 -1.76 4.91
CA ARG A 573 8.58 -1.77 5.13
C ARG A 573 7.79 -1.65 3.82
N ILE A 574 8.09 -2.52 2.86
CA ILE A 574 7.28 -2.66 1.65
C ILE A 574 6.01 -3.39 2.06
N ILE A 575 4.95 -2.62 2.31
CA ILE A 575 3.60 -3.16 2.49
C ILE A 575 3.26 -3.97 1.24
N ASN A 576 3.44 -5.28 1.34
CA ASN A 576 3.01 -6.25 0.36
C ASN A 576 1.49 -6.28 0.39
N GLY A 577 0.85 -5.37 -0.34
CA GLY A 577 -0.59 -5.32 -0.54
C GLY A 577 -1.12 -6.50 -1.39
N SER A 578 -0.52 -7.69 -1.30
CA SER A 578 -1.17 -8.92 -1.75
C SER A 578 -2.21 -9.27 -0.72
N GLY A 579 -3.46 -9.42 -1.15
CA GLY A 579 -4.41 -10.16 -0.34
C GLY A 579 -3.93 -11.58 -0.06
N ILE A 580 -4.59 -12.22 0.89
CA ILE A 580 -4.18 -13.52 1.42
C ILE A 580 -4.28 -14.59 0.32
N THR A 581 -3.16 -15.24 0.00
CA THR A 581 -3.09 -16.38 -0.94
C THR A 581 -2.84 -17.69 -0.22
N ARG A 582 -2.45 -17.64 1.06
CA ARG A 582 -2.19 -18.80 1.91
C ARG A 582 -2.63 -18.51 3.32
N LEU A 583 -3.17 -19.52 4.00
CA LEU A 583 -3.68 -19.42 5.35
C LEU A 583 -3.29 -20.66 6.14
N GLN A 584 -2.82 -20.49 7.38
CA GLN A 584 -2.62 -21.59 8.30
C GLN A 584 -3.75 -21.63 9.34
N VAL A 585 -4.40 -22.79 9.46
CA VAL A 585 -5.48 -23.09 10.40
C VAL A 585 -5.15 -24.34 11.23
N PRO A 586 -5.71 -24.54 12.42
CA PRO A 586 -5.56 -25.80 13.15
C PRO A 586 -6.08 -26.98 12.32
N LYS A 587 -5.41 -28.14 12.34
CA LYS A 587 -5.80 -29.34 11.57
C LYS A 587 -7.19 -29.86 11.93
N SER A 588 -7.65 -29.59 13.13
CA SER A 588 -8.97 -29.95 13.65
C SER A 588 -10.12 -29.21 12.96
N TRP A 589 -9.84 -28.12 12.23
CA TRP A 589 -10.87 -27.36 11.54
C TRP A 589 -11.39 -28.11 10.30
N PRO A 590 -12.72 -28.10 10.07
CA PRO A 590 -13.32 -28.81 8.94
C PRO A 590 -12.87 -28.18 7.63
N THR A 591 -12.90 -28.99 6.57
CA THR A 591 -12.82 -28.48 5.20
C THR A 591 -14.18 -28.00 4.69
N PHE A 592 -14.21 -27.23 3.61
CA PHE A 592 -15.48 -26.81 2.98
C PHE A 592 -16.39 -27.99 2.61
N GLU A 593 -15.83 -29.13 2.21
CA GLU A 593 -16.60 -30.32 1.81
C GLU A 593 -17.16 -31.11 3.00
N GLU A 594 -16.46 -31.07 4.13
CA GLU A 594 -16.87 -31.77 5.37
C GLU A 594 -17.83 -30.95 6.22
N TYR A 595 -17.94 -29.64 5.96
CA TYR A 595 -18.71 -28.71 6.78
C TYR A 595 -20.20 -28.75 6.43
N ASP A 596 -21.00 -29.14 7.41
CA ASP A 596 -22.46 -29.10 7.36
C ASP A 596 -22.99 -27.95 8.23
N ASP A 597 -23.74 -27.04 7.61
CA ASP A 597 -24.37 -25.93 8.33
C ASP A 597 -25.33 -26.42 9.42
N ASP A 598 -25.84 -27.65 9.40
CA ASP A 598 -26.74 -28.20 10.41
C ASP A 598 -26.01 -28.88 11.59
N GLN A 599 -24.69 -29.12 11.48
CA GLN A 599 -23.88 -29.72 12.51
C GLN A 599 -23.13 -28.67 13.36
N GLU A 600 -23.07 -28.89 14.68
CA GLU A 600 -22.29 -28.02 15.57
C GLU A 600 -20.83 -28.48 15.62
N TYR A 601 -19.91 -27.63 15.15
CA TYR A 601 -18.47 -27.90 15.18
C TYR A 601 -17.81 -27.18 16.35
N ASN A 602 -17.18 -27.94 17.24
CA ASN A 602 -16.28 -27.37 18.25
C ASN A 602 -14.90 -27.09 17.63
N LEU A 603 -14.75 -25.90 17.06
CA LEU A 603 -13.48 -25.47 16.46
C LEU A 603 -12.47 -25.15 17.57
N GLU A 604 -11.28 -25.75 17.48
CA GLU A 604 -10.14 -25.40 18.35
C GLU A 604 -9.81 -23.91 18.25
N ASP A 605 -9.53 -23.25 19.38
CA ASP A 605 -9.06 -21.86 19.39
C ASP A 605 -7.62 -21.81 18.86
N PRO A 606 -7.36 -21.15 17.71
CA PRO A 606 -6.01 -21.09 17.16
C PRO A 606 -5.01 -20.33 18.05
N LYS A 607 -5.46 -19.61 19.08
CA LYS A 607 -4.58 -19.00 20.09
C LYS A 607 -4.02 -20.02 21.09
N THR A 608 -4.74 -21.10 21.36
CA THR A 608 -4.32 -22.15 22.30
C THR A 608 -3.48 -23.24 21.63
N THR A 609 -3.57 -23.37 20.30
CA THR A 609 -2.73 -24.27 19.50
C THR A 609 -1.27 -23.82 19.54
N ASN A 610 -0.33 -24.75 19.76
CA ASN A 610 1.09 -24.40 19.86
C ASN A 610 1.58 -23.85 18.51
N PRO A 611 2.02 -22.57 18.43
CA PRO A 611 2.36 -21.95 17.15
C PRO A 611 3.67 -22.49 16.55
N LYS A 612 4.49 -23.20 17.33
CA LYS A 612 5.77 -23.80 16.91
C LYS A 612 5.65 -25.25 16.47
N ASP A 613 4.54 -25.92 16.78
CA ASP A 613 4.33 -27.32 16.38
C ASP A 613 3.61 -27.38 15.03
N ASN A 614 4.39 -27.50 13.95
CA ASN A 614 3.85 -27.59 12.59
C ASN A 614 2.89 -28.77 12.39
N ASN A 615 2.92 -29.80 13.24
CA ASN A 615 2.02 -30.94 13.12
C ASN A 615 0.57 -30.60 13.50
N GLN A 616 0.32 -29.50 14.22
CA GLN A 616 -1.03 -29.07 14.61
C GLN A 616 -1.68 -28.13 13.59
N TRP A 617 -0.93 -27.62 12.61
CA TRP A 617 -1.42 -26.65 11.63
C TRP A 617 -1.57 -27.28 10.23
N ARG A 618 -2.63 -26.90 9.52
CA ARG A 618 -2.89 -27.16 8.10
C ARG A 618 -2.64 -25.86 7.34
N GLU A 619 -1.78 -25.89 6.32
CA GLU A 619 -1.62 -24.79 5.38
C GLU A 619 -2.57 -24.98 4.20
N GLU A 620 -3.38 -23.95 3.95
CA GLU A 620 -4.40 -23.96 2.94
C GLU A 620 -4.12 -22.89 1.89
N THR A 621 -4.19 -23.31 0.62
CA THR A 621 -3.82 -22.49 -0.54
C THR A 621 -4.97 -22.35 -1.54
N CYS A 622 -5.98 -23.21 -1.45
CA CYS A 622 -7.17 -23.14 -2.28
C CYS A 622 -7.96 -21.86 -1.96
N PRO A 623 -8.20 -20.94 -2.94
CA PRO A 623 -8.91 -19.69 -2.66
C PRO A 623 -10.32 -19.88 -2.11
N LYS A 624 -11.06 -20.91 -2.59
CA LYS A 624 -12.40 -21.22 -2.10
C LYS A 624 -12.37 -21.68 -0.63
N GLU A 625 -11.41 -22.54 -0.30
CA GLU A 625 -11.22 -23.03 1.06
C GLU A 625 -10.77 -21.91 2.01
N ILE A 626 -9.85 -21.04 1.58
CA ILE A 626 -9.42 -19.86 2.34
C ILE A 626 -10.62 -18.93 2.59
N GLU A 627 -11.44 -18.66 1.58
CA GLU A 627 -12.65 -17.84 1.72
C GLU A 627 -13.62 -18.45 2.76
N PHE A 628 -13.85 -19.76 2.69
CA PHE A 628 -14.65 -20.51 3.65
C PHE A 628 -14.09 -20.42 5.08
N LEU A 629 -12.81 -20.72 5.28
CA LEU A 629 -12.16 -20.68 6.60
C LEU A 629 -12.15 -19.27 7.21
N LEU A 630 -11.95 -18.24 6.39
CA LEU A 630 -12.03 -16.84 6.83
C LEU A 630 -13.45 -16.44 7.20
N ARG A 631 -14.46 -16.90 6.45
CA ARG A 631 -15.88 -16.69 6.78
C ARG A 631 -16.21 -17.33 8.12
N LEU A 632 -15.87 -18.61 8.28
CA LEU A 632 -16.09 -19.38 9.52
C LEU A 632 -15.43 -18.71 10.73
N ARG A 633 -14.16 -18.31 10.58
CA ARG A 633 -13.45 -17.54 11.60
C ARG A 633 -14.14 -16.22 11.92
N ASN A 634 -14.58 -15.48 10.92
CA ASN A 634 -15.19 -14.17 11.14
C ASN A 634 -16.54 -14.28 11.84
N GLN A 635 -17.41 -15.22 11.43
CA GLN A 635 -18.69 -15.46 12.09
C GLN A 635 -18.50 -15.76 13.58
N ARG A 636 -17.55 -16.65 13.92
CA ARG A 636 -17.21 -16.90 15.33
C ARG A 636 -16.58 -15.69 16.01
N HIS A 637 -15.68 -14.98 15.33
CA HIS A 637 -14.92 -13.87 15.90
C HIS A 637 -15.82 -12.69 16.30
N PHE A 638 -16.80 -12.34 15.46
CA PHE A 638 -17.76 -11.29 15.78
C PHE A 638 -18.87 -11.75 16.72
N GLY A 639 -19.09 -13.06 16.86
CA GLY A 639 -20.05 -13.64 17.80
C GLY A 639 -19.50 -13.89 19.21
N GLN A 640 -18.21 -13.62 19.46
CA GLN A 640 -17.53 -14.00 20.71
C GLN A 640 -18.22 -13.48 21.97
N ALA A 641 -18.69 -12.22 21.98
CA ALA A 641 -19.37 -11.64 23.15
C ALA A 641 -20.67 -12.38 23.50
N GLU A 642 -21.34 -12.93 22.48
CA GLU A 642 -22.55 -13.70 22.64
C GLU A 642 -22.27 -15.14 23.06
N THR A 643 -21.28 -15.78 22.45
CA THR A 643 -20.80 -17.11 22.86
C THR A 643 -20.29 -17.11 24.31
N ASP A 644 -19.63 -16.03 24.72
CA ASP A 644 -19.13 -15.81 26.08
C ASP A 644 -20.29 -15.59 27.09
N GLY A 645 -21.52 -15.31 26.64
CA GLY A 645 -22.68 -15.10 27.51
C GLY A 645 -22.66 -13.77 28.27
N THR A 646 -22.12 -12.70 27.66
CA THR A 646 -22.07 -11.37 28.30
C THR A 646 -23.48 -10.83 28.61
N PRO A 647 -23.68 -10.00 29.64
CA PRO A 647 -25.02 -9.63 30.11
C PRO A 647 -25.95 -9.09 29.03
N PHE A 648 -25.47 -8.18 28.18
CA PHE A 648 -26.26 -7.55 27.11
C PHE A 648 -26.51 -8.44 25.89
N THR A 649 -25.96 -9.67 25.85
CA THR A 649 -26.26 -10.65 24.80
C THR A 649 -27.31 -11.68 25.21
N THR A 650 -27.76 -11.65 26.47
CA THR A 650 -28.87 -12.50 26.93
C THR A 650 -30.20 -12.09 26.30
N GLU A 651 -31.12 -13.04 26.11
CA GLU A 651 -32.42 -12.78 25.47
C GLU A 651 -33.24 -11.70 26.20
N SER A 652 -33.25 -11.75 27.54
CA SER A 652 -33.91 -10.74 28.38
C SER A 652 -33.34 -9.33 28.15
N MET A 653 -32.01 -9.20 28.11
CA MET A 653 -31.36 -7.91 27.91
C MET A 653 -31.48 -7.41 26.46
N LYS A 654 -31.48 -8.29 25.46
CA LYS A 654 -31.73 -7.92 24.06
C LYS A 654 -33.14 -7.37 23.85
N HIS A 655 -34.13 -7.97 24.51
CA HIS A 655 -35.50 -7.46 24.50
C HIS A 655 -35.60 -6.11 25.22
N LYS A 656 -34.94 -5.94 26.37
CA LYS A 656 -34.91 -4.68 27.12
C LYS A 656 -34.12 -3.58 26.38
N PHE A 657 -33.02 -3.91 25.72
CA PHE A 657 -32.09 -2.99 25.07
C PHE A 657 -31.74 -3.48 23.67
N ASN A 658 -32.65 -3.24 22.73
CA ASN A 658 -32.46 -3.59 21.32
C ASN A 658 -31.28 -2.83 20.68
N TRP A 659 -30.90 -3.23 19.46
CA TRP A 659 -29.72 -2.72 18.76
C TRP A 659 -29.64 -1.20 18.65
N ASN A 660 -30.77 -0.55 18.42
CA ASN A 660 -30.88 0.90 18.25
C ASN A 660 -31.19 1.65 19.55
N ALA A 661 -31.31 0.95 20.69
CA ALA A 661 -31.67 1.51 21.99
C ALA A 661 -32.92 2.42 21.95
N THR A 662 -34.01 1.92 21.36
CA THR A 662 -35.29 2.66 21.21
C THR A 662 -36.42 2.13 22.06
N THR A 663 -36.17 1.10 22.87
CA THR A 663 -37.14 0.54 23.81
C THR A 663 -37.49 1.53 24.93
N GLN A 664 -38.62 1.31 25.58
CA GLN A 664 -39.02 2.11 26.75
C GLN A 664 -37.98 2.03 27.87
N GLN A 665 -37.38 0.86 28.08
CA GLN A 665 -36.35 0.62 29.09
C GLN A 665 -35.07 1.39 28.77
N ALA A 666 -34.64 1.46 27.50
CA ALA A 666 -33.52 2.30 27.09
C ALA A 666 -33.78 3.79 27.38
N GLU A 667 -34.99 4.28 27.12
CA GLU A 667 -35.36 5.66 27.45
C GLU A 667 -35.41 5.91 28.96
N LEU A 668 -35.86 4.96 29.78
CA LEU A 668 -35.80 5.05 31.24
C LEU A 668 -34.35 5.12 31.76
N VAL A 669 -33.43 4.32 31.18
CA VAL A 669 -32.01 4.37 31.51
C VAL A 669 -31.43 5.74 31.17
N LEU A 670 -31.70 6.23 29.97
CA LEU A 670 -31.23 7.56 29.54
C LEU A 670 -31.79 8.70 30.40
N LYS A 671 -32.95 8.53 31.02
CA LYS A 671 -33.53 9.48 31.98
C LYS A 671 -33.01 9.34 33.41
N GLY A 672 -32.35 8.23 33.75
CA GLY A 672 -31.98 7.89 35.14
C GLY A 672 -33.15 7.36 35.98
N GLU A 673 -34.23 6.89 35.35
CA GLU A 673 -35.47 6.42 36.00
C GLU A 673 -35.61 4.88 35.93
N TYR A 674 -34.64 4.17 35.36
CA TYR A 674 -34.73 2.72 35.16
C TYR A 674 -34.57 1.96 36.48
N ALA A 675 -35.57 1.17 36.86
CA ALA A 675 -35.53 0.28 38.02
C ALA A 675 -35.77 -1.18 37.60
N ASP A 676 -34.94 -2.07 38.12
CA ASP A 676 -34.94 -3.51 37.85
C ASP A 676 -34.10 -4.20 38.93
N GLU A 677 -34.74 -4.99 39.77
CA GLU A 677 -34.10 -5.68 40.90
C GLU A 677 -33.41 -6.99 40.47
N GLU A 678 -33.69 -7.49 39.27
CA GLU A 678 -33.16 -8.78 38.78
C GLU A 678 -31.76 -8.66 38.16
N ILE A 679 -31.29 -7.44 37.86
CA ILE A 679 -29.96 -7.24 37.26
C ILE A 679 -28.86 -7.19 38.31
N SER A 680 -27.65 -7.59 37.91
CA SER A 680 -26.48 -7.56 38.79
C SER A 680 -26.12 -6.13 39.23
N LYS A 681 -25.44 -6.00 40.37
CA LYS A 681 -24.94 -4.71 40.88
C LYS A 681 -24.00 -4.01 39.88
N ILE A 682 -23.20 -4.78 39.14
CA ILE A 682 -22.29 -4.23 38.11
C ILE A 682 -23.06 -3.72 36.90
N THR A 683 -24.07 -4.47 36.43
CA THR A 683 -24.94 -4.01 35.34
C THR A 683 -25.72 -2.76 35.73
N ARG A 684 -26.20 -2.71 36.98
CA ARG A 684 -26.84 -1.51 37.56
C ARG A 684 -25.90 -0.31 37.52
N LEU A 685 -24.68 -0.47 38.04
CA LEU A 685 -23.65 0.58 38.05
C LEU A 685 -23.36 1.13 36.65
N LEU A 686 -23.24 0.25 35.65
CA LEU A 686 -23.05 0.64 34.25
C LEU A 686 -24.25 1.43 33.70
N LEU A 687 -25.47 0.95 33.94
CA LEU A 687 -26.70 1.57 33.44
C LEU A 687 -26.98 2.92 34.10
N ASP A 688 -26.73 3.05 35.40
CA ASP A 688 -26.91 4.33 36.12
C ASP A 688 -25.96 5.39 35.54
N ASN A 689 -24.74 4.98 35.15
CA ASN A 689 -23.77 5.80 34.44
C ASN A 689 -24.07 5.98 32.94
N MET A 690 -25.13 5.39 32.39
CA MET A 690 -25.57 5.65 31.00
C MET A 690 -26.63 6.77 30.91
N THR A 691 -26.95 7.43 32.02
CA THR A 691 -27.87 8.58 32.05
C THR A 691 -27.38 9.69 31.11
N ARG A 692 -28.31 10.30 30.37
CA ARG A 692 -28.00 11.36 29.40
C ARG A 692 -27.41 12.58 30.10
N ILE A 693 -26.41 13.17 29.48
CA ILE A 693 -25.75 14.40 29.94
C ILE A 693 -26.09 15.62 29.07
N THR A 694 -26.85 15.39 28.00
CA THR A 694 -27.27 16.41 27.04
C THR A 694 -28.78 16.36 26.86
N GLU A 695 -29.38 17.53 26.62
CA GLU A 695 -30.80 17.68 26.31
C GLU A 695 -31.16 16.94 25.00
N LEU A 696 -32.41 16.49 24.89
CA LEU A 696 -32.89 15.82 23.68
C LEU A 696 -32.80 16.75 22.47
N ASP A 697 -32.30 16.21 21.36
CA ASP A 697 -32.36 16.84 20.03
C ASP A 697 -31.63 18.19 19.88
N GLU A 698 -30.71 18.53 20.79
CA GLU A 698 -29.91 19.76 20.70
C GLU A 698 -29.02 19.82 19.44
N PRO A 699 -28.37 18.72 18.98
CA PRO A 699 -27.59 18.75 17.74
C PRO A 699 -28.47 18.60 16.50
N ALA A 700 -28.21 19.42 15.48
CA ALA A 700 -28.91 19.34 14.20
C ALA A 700 -28.85 17.92 13.63
N LYS A 701 -30.02 17.29 13.41
CA LYS A 701 -30.08 15.92 12.88
C LYS A 701 -29.58 15.82 11.45
N TYR A 702 -29.88 16.81 10.61
CA TYR A 702 -29.54 16.80 9.18
C TYR A 702 -28.09 17.20 8.92
N ILE A 703 -27.58 16.79 7.76
CA ILE A 703 -26.27 17.15 7.25
C ILE A 703 -26.38 18.40 6.38
N THR A 704 -25.37 19.27 6.47
CA THR A 704 -25.30 20.52 5.69
C THR A 704 -24.20 20.49 4.62
N ARG A 705 -24.24 21.45 3.69
CA ARG A 705 -23.13 21.67 2.72
C ARG A 705 -21.80 21.96 3.42
N LYS A 706 -21.83 22.67 4.56
CA LYS A 706 -20.63 22.98 5.34
C LYS A 706 -19.98 21.70 5.85
N ASP A 707 -20.78 20.77 6.37
CA ASP A 707 -20.29 19.47 6.84
C ASP A 707 -19.70 18.66 5.70
N PHE A 708 -20.41 18.58 4.57
CA PHE A 708 -19.97 17.88 3.36
C PHE A 708 -18.61 18.40 2.88
N LYS A 709 -18.51 19.71 2.67
CA LYS A 709 -17.25 20.34 2.24
C LYS A 709 -16.14 20.16 3.26
N GLY A 710 -16.44 20.29 4.56
CA GLY A 710 -15.48 20.12 5.64
C GLY A 710 -14.86 18.72 5.67
N LYS A 711 -15.69 17.66 5.72
CA LYS A 711 -15.18 16.29 5.81
C LYS A 711 -14.43 15.87 4.55
N PHE A 712 -15.03 16.07 3.37
CA PHE A 712 -14.39 15.62 2.14
C PHE A 712 -13.13 16.41 1.81
N LYS A 713 -12.93 17.62 2.37
CA LYS A 713 -11.66 18.35 2.22
C LYS A 713 -10.52 17.62 2.93
N SER A 714 -10.71 17.27 4.20
CA SER A 714 -9.70 16.59 5.03
C SER A 714 -9.54 15.10 4.69
N TRP A 715 -10.58 14.44 4.19
CA TRP A 715 -10.50 13.00 3.88
C TRP A 715 -9.53 12.71 2.73
N ARG A 716 -8.44 11.99 3.03
CA ARG A 716 -7.41 11.65 2.03
C ARG A 716 -8.02 10.89 0.84
N GLU A 717 -7.80 11.42 -0.36
CA GLU A 717 -8.41 10.86 -1.58
C GLU A 717 -8.04 9.38 -1.76
N SER A 718 -6.78 9.00 -1.51
CA SER A 718 -6.30 7.63 -1.72
C SER A 718 -6.83 6.59 -0.73
N THR A 719 -7.59 6.98 0.30
CA THR A 719 -8.18 6.01 1.22
C THR A 719 -9.13 5.09 0.45
N SER A 720 -8.99 3.78 0.70
CA SER A 720 -9.87 2.77 0.14
C SER A 720 -11.22 2.85 0.83
N THR A 721 -12.26 3.14 0.07
CA THR A 721 -13.66 3.22 0.52
C THR A 721 -14.52 2.69 -0.61
N SER A 722 -15.80 2.45 -0.34
CA SER A 722 -16.85 2.31 -1.35
C SER A 722 -16.73 1.05 -2.20
N PRO A 723 -17.14 -0.11 -1.65
CA PRO A 723 -17.36 -1.35 -2.39
C PRO A 723 -18.07 -1.17 -3.74
N SER A 724 -19.01 -0.23 -3.84
CA SER A 724 -19.78 0.10 -5.05
C SER A 724 -19.00 0.78 -6.19
N GLY A 725 -17.74 1.16 -5.97
CA GLY A 725 -16.95 1.95 -6.92
C GLY A 725 -17.11 3.46 -6.77
N ARG A 726 -17.95 3.95 -5.84
CA ARG A 726 -18.06 5.38 -5.49
C ARG A 726 -16.88 5.88 -4.63
N HIS A 727 -15.65 5.70 -5.10
CA HIS A 727 -14.48 6.11 -4.34
C HIS A 727 -14.43 7.63 -4.04
N LEU A 728 -13.61 8.02 -3.06
CA LEU A 728 -13.47 9.43 -2.60
C LEU A 728 -13.13 10.46 -3.70
N GLY A 729 -12.55 10.05 -4.83
CA GLY A 729 -12.28 10.97 -5.95
C GLY A 729 -13.54 11.65 -6.50
N HIS A 730 -14.70 10.97 -6.48
CA HIS A 730 -15.99 11.52 -6.94
C HIS A 730 -16.44 12.66 -6.03
N TYR A 731 -16.42 12.46 -4.72
CA TYR A 731 -16.79 13.47 -3.73
C TYR A 731 -15.79 14.64 -3.71
N LYS A 732 -14.48 14.37 -3.80
CA LYS A 732 -13.46 15.43 -3.83
C LYS A 732 -13.58 16.31 -5.07
N ALA A 733 -13.96 15.76 -6.22
CA ALA A 733 -14.22 16.54 -7.43
C ALA A 733 -15.31 17.62 -7.23
N LEU A 734 -16.24 17.43 -6.28
CA LEU A 734 -17.31 18.38 -5.99
C LEU A 734 -16.89 19.56 -5.10
N ILE A 735 -15.74 19.46 -4.43
CA ILE A 735 -15.28 20.49 -3.49
C ILE A 735 -13.94 21.11 -3.89
N THR A 736 -13.26 20.52 -4.88
CA THR A 736 -12.01 21.04 -5.41
C THR A 736 -12.21 22.41 -6.07
N THR A 737 -11.26 23.30 -5.86
CA THR A 737 -11.22 24.60 -6.54
C THR A 737 -11.15 24.43 -8.06
N ILE A 738 -12.14 25.00 -8.75
CA ILE A 738 -12.18 25.06 -10.22
C ILE A 738 -10.96 25.78 -10.78
N ASP A 739 -10.58 25.45 -12.01
CA ASP A 739 -9.43 26.06 -12.68
C ASP A 739 -9.55 27.59 -12.74
N PRO A 740 -8.66 28.36 -12.07
CA PRO A 740 -8.75 29.81 -12.03
C PRO A 740 -8.43 30.45 -13.38
N THR A 741 -7.88 29.71 -14.34
CA THR A 741 -7.60 30.20 -15.70
C THR A 741 -8.84 30.28 -16.59
N LEU A 742 -9.97 29.70 -16.16
CA LEU A 742 -11.23 29.80 -16.87
C LEU A 742 -11.91 31.16 -16.62
N GLY A 743 -12.67 31.64 -17.60
CA GLY A 743 -13.49 32.86 -17.47
C GLY A 743 -14.47 32.76 -16.30
N GLU A 744 -14.84 33.90 -15.72
CA GLU A 744 -15.66 33.96 -14.50
C GLU A 744 -17.00 33.24 -14.64
N ASP A 745 -17.70 33.43 -15.77
CA ASP A 745 -18.98 32.76 -16.05
C ASP A 745 -18.85 31.24 -16.10
N VAL A 746 -17.76 30.74 -16.69
CA VAL A 746 -17.48 29.30 -16.79
C VAL A 746 -17.15 28.73 -15.41
N ARG A 747 -16.39 29.45 -14.60
CA ARG A 747 -16.07 29.04 -13.22
C ARG A 747 -17.34 28.98 -12.38
N LYS A 748 -18.20 30.00 -12.47
CA LYS A 748 -19.49 30.05 -11.79
C LYS A 748 -20.35 28.85 -12.18
N THR A 749 -20.46 28.56 -13.48
CA THR A 749 -21.18 27.39 -13.99
C THR A 749 -20.68 26.08 -13.36
N TYR A 750 -19.37 25.86 -13.29
CA TYR A 750 -18.84 24.64 -12.66
C TYR A 750 -19.07 24.60 -11.14
N THR A 751 -19.00 25.74 -10.46
CA THR A 751 -19.32 25.84 -9.03
C THR A 751 -20.79 25.57 -8.76
N ASP A 752 -21.69 26.01 -9.63
CA ASP A 752 -23.12 25.70 -9.57
C ASP A 752 -23.33 24.19 -9.75
N ILE A 753 -22.71 23.58 -10.76
CA ILE A 753 -22.73 22.11 -10.96
C ILE A 753 -22.20 21.35 -9.73
N GLN A 754 -21.08 21.77 -9.17
CA GLN A 754 -20.52 21.17 -7.95
C GLN A 754 -21.51 21.22 -6.79
N THR A 755 -22.20 22.35 -6.65
CA THR A 755 -23.20 22.60 -5.62
C THR A 755 -24.41 21.69 -5.83
N ASP A 756 -24.98 21.68 -7.03
CA ASP A 756 -26.17 20.88 -7.37
C ASP A 756 -25.91 19.37 -7.14
N ILE A 757 -24.75 18.87 -7.56
CA ILE A 757 -24.41 17.45 -7.35
C ILE A 757 -24.18 17.15 -5.86
N SER A 758 -23.54 18.06 -5.12
CA SER A 758 -23.37 17.91 -3.66
C SER A 758 -24.72 17.87 -2.93
N ASP A 759 -25.68 18.68 -3.37
CA ASP A 759 -27.03 18.70 -2.83
C ASP A 759 -27.77 17.38 -3.06
N CYS A 760 -27.57 16.71 -4.21
CA CYS A 760 -28.11 15.38 -4.43
C CYS A 760 -27.61 14.37 -3.38
N TYR A 761 -26.31 14.36 -3.07
CA TYR A 761 -25.77 13.49 -2.03
C TYR A 761 -26.32 13.83 -0.64
N ILE A 762 -26.36 15.11 -0.29
CA ILE A 762 -26.90 15.59 0.99
C ILE A 762 -28.38 15.22 1.10
N THR A 763 -29.14 15.33 0.00
CA THR A 763 -30.56 14.97 -0.06
C THR A 763 -30.78 13.48 0.22
N LEU A 764 -30.01 12.59 -0.41
CA LEU A 764 -30.11 11.15 -0.15
C LEU A 764 -29.79 10.80 1.31
N ILE A 765 -28.75 11.42 1.88
CA ILE A 765 -28.38 11.21 3.29
C ILE A 765 -29.48 11.75 4.21
N ASN A 766 -29.99 12.96 3.95
CA ASN A 766 -31.04 13.56 4.76
C ASN A 766 -32.38 12.83 4.62
N TYR A 767 -32.67 12.23 3.47
CA TYR A 767 -33.80 11.33 3.28
C TYR A 767 -33.67 10.10 4.17
N ALA A 768 -32.51 9.45 4.18
CA ALA A 768 -32.23 8.33 5.08
C ALA A 768 -32.45 8.73 6.55
N ILE A 769 -32.01 9.92 6.96
CA ILE A 769 -32.23 10.44 8.31
C ILE A 769 -33.72 10.69 8.59
N LYS A 770 -34.44 11.36 7.67
CA LYS A 770 -35.86 11.71 7.83
C LYS A 770 -36.73 10.48 8.02
N HIS A 771 -36.48 9.43 7.24
CA HIS A 771 -37.30 8.21 7.23
C HIS A 771 -36.65 7.01 7.91
N ARG A 772 -35.54 7.22 8.64
CA ARG A 772 -34.79 6.16 9.34
C ARG A 772 -34.48 4.97 8.45
N TYR A 773 -33.98 5.25 7.24
CA TYR A 773 -33.78 4.25 6.20
C TYR A 773 -32.30 3.96 5.97
N SER A 774 -31.95 2.69 5.78
CA SER A 774 -30.62 2.26 5.33
C SER A 774 -30.69 1.77 3.90
N TYR A 775 -29.86 2.35 3.03
CA TYR A 775 -29.81 1.96 1.61
C TYR A 775 -29.21 0.58 1.41
N GLU A 776 -29.66 -0.18 0.41
CA GLU A 776 -29.14 -1.51 0.07
C GLU A 776 -27.64 -1.50 -0.18
N ARG A 777 -27.13 -0.43 -0.82
CA ARG A 777 -25.69 -0.23 -1.03
C ARG A 777 -24.91 -0.10 0.29
N TRP A 778 -25.50 0.53 1.32
CA TRP A 778 -24.86 0.71 2.62
C TRP A 778 -24.77 -0.58 3.44
N LYS A 779 -25.71 -1.50 3.22
CA LYS A 779 -25.75 -2.81 3.89
C LYS A 779 -24.62 -3.74 3.42
N THR A 780 -24.04 -3.51 2.24
CA THR A 780 -22.90 -4.32 1.76
C THR A 780 -21.58 -3.80 2.33
N ILE A 781 -20.98 -4.55 3.27
CA ILE A 781 -19.68 -4.23 3.89
C ILE A 781 -18.62 -5.19 3.35
N VAL A 782 -17.47 -4.67 2.92
CA VAL A 782 -16.37 -5.51 2.44
C VAL A 782 -15.28 -5.64 3.49
N ASN A 783 -14.97 -6.88 3.87
CA ASN A 783 -13.97 -7.25 4.86
C ASN A 783 -12.64 -7.58 4.18
N MET A 784 -11.64 -6.74 4.43
CA MET A 784 -10.27 -6.95 3.99
C MET A 784 -9.46 -7.57 5.13
N MET A 785 -8.81 -8.69 4.85
CA MET A 785 -7.90 -9.32 5.82
C MET A 785 -6.48 -8.79 5.63
N ILE A 786 -5.85 -8.33 6.71
CA ILE A 786 -4.46 -7.86 6.72
C ILE A 786 -3.66 -8.59 7.80
N TYR A 787 -2.36 -8.75 7.61
CA TYR A 787 -1.48 -9.37 8.60
C TYR A 787 -1.28 -8.45 9.83
N LYS A 788 -1.38 -9.00 11.05
CA LYS A 788 -0.97 -8.31 12.29
C LYS A 788 0.55 -8.14 12.35
N GLU A 789 1.25 -9.19 11.95
CA GLU A 789 2.72 -9.31 11.87
C GLU A 789 3.07 -9.74 10.44
N GLU A 790 3.99 -9.02 9.79
CA GLU A 790 4.33 -9.29 8.39
C GLU A 790 4.84 -10.74 8.21
N GLY A 791 4.29 -11.43 7.20
CA GLY A 791 4.65 -12.83 6.87
C GLY A 791 3.97 -13.90 7.72
N ASN A 792 3.27 -13.55 8.79
CA ASN A 792 2.59 -14.53 9.64
C ASN A 792 1.20 -14.90 9.10
N ILE A 793 1.11 -16.03 8.42
CA ILE A 793 -0.10 -16.50 7.72
C ILE A 793 -1.09 -17.27 8.60
N LYS A 794 -0.87 -17.35 9.91
CA LYS A 794 -1.80 -18.02 10.84
C LYS A 794 -3.09 -17.23 10.99
N ILE A 795 -4.23 -17.92 11.00
CA ILE A 795 -5.57 -17.29 10.94
C ILE A 795 -5.86 -16.30 12.09
N HIS A 796 -5.35 -16.55 13.32
CA HIS A 796 -5.52 -15.65 14.47
C HIS A 796 -4.60 -14.40 14.42
N ARG A 797 -3.60 -14.41 13.53
CA ARG A 797 -2.64 -13.32 13.30
C ARG A 797 -3.08 -12.39 12.16
N LEU A 798 -4.34 -12.49 11.75
CA LEU A 798 -4.98 -11.58 10.81
C LEU A 798 -5.83 -10.52 11.54
N ARG A 799 -5.93 -9.32 10.96
CA ARG A 799 -6.92 -8.30 11.32
C ARG A 799 -7.97 -8.21 10.22
N VAL A 800 -9.22 -7.98 10.62
CA VAL A 800 -10.32 -7.67 9.70
C VAL A 800 -10.46 -6.16 9.63
N ILE A 801 -10.47 -5.60 8.42
CA ILE A 801 -10.79 -4.19 8.17
C ILE A 801 -12.09 -4.13 7.36
N HIS A 802 -13.10 -3.46 7.90
CA HIS A 802 -14.35 -3.14 7.22
C HIS A 802 -14.16 -1.95 6.28
N LEU A 803 -14.58 -2.13 5.03
CA LEU A 803 -14.66 -1.08 4.02
C LEU A 803 -16.12 -0.67 3.82
N TYR A 804 -16.47 0.45 4.44
CA TYR A 804 -17.77 1.09 4.27
C TYR A 804 -17.83 1.97 3.03
N GLU A 805 -19.06 2.27 2.60
CA GLU A 805 -19.34 3.31 1.62
C GLU A 805 -18.94 4.70 2.15
N ALA A 806 -18.40 5.54 1.26
CA ALA A 806 -17.83 6.83 1.67
C ALA A 806 -18.87 7.81 2.24
N ASP A 807 -20.10 7.80 1.75
CA ASP A 807 -21.19 8.65 2.22
C ASP A 807 -21.77 8.19 3.57
N LEU A 808 -21.87 6.88 3.80
CA LEU A 808 -22.19 6.32 5.11
C LEU A 808 -21.11 6.69 6.15
N GLY A 809 -19.84 6.48 5.80
CA GLY A 809 -18.72 6.88 6.66
C GLY A 809 -18.64 8.41 6.85
N PHE A 810 -19.13 9.20 5.90
CA PHE A 810 -19.26 10.64 6.08
C PHE A 810 -20.33 10.97 7.13
N LEU A 811 -21.51 10.36 7.04
CA LEU A 811 -22.59 10.54 8.02
C LEU A 811 -22.13 10.22 9.44
N TRP A 812 -21.59 9.02 9.64
CA TRP A 812 -21.12 8.55 10.95
C TRP A 812 -19.97 9.40 11.48
N GLY A 813 -18.95 9.65 10.64
CA GLY A 813 -17.77 10.42 11.02
C GLY A 813 -18.07 11.87 11.37
N ILE A 814 -19.12 12.48 10.80
CA ILE A 814 -19.56 13.83 11.18
C ILE A 814 -20.36 13.80 12.49
N LYS A 815 -21.36 12.93 12.61
CA LYS A 815 -22.28 12.97 13.76
C LYS A 815 -21.59 12.58 15.07
N TRP A 816 -20.78 11.52 15.06
CA TRP A 816 -19.95 11.21 16.23
C TRP A 816 -18.87 12.26 16.47
N GLY A 817 -18.29 12.84 15.41
CA GLY A 817 -17.28 13.89 15.54
C GLY A 817 -17.81 15.18 16.16
N GLN A 818 -19.05 15.56 15.86
CA GLN A 818 -19.73 16.70 16.48
C GLN A 818 -20.00 16.44 17.96
N ALA A 819 -20.54 15.25 18.30
CA ALA A 819 -20.77 14.85 19.69
C ALA A 819 -19.45 14.81 20.49
N MET A 820 -18.38 14.25 19.91
CA MET A 820 -17.06 14.19 20.54
C MET A 820 -16.50 15.58 20.84
N LYS A 821 -16.55 16.51 19.88
CA LYS A 821 -16.10 17.89 20.08
C LYS A 821 -16.89 18.61 21.17
N LYS A 822 -18.21 18.38 21.23
CA LYS A 822 -19.07 18.94 22.27
C LYS A 822 -18.67 18.38 23.65
N ALA A 823 -18.56 17.06 23.77
CA ALA A 823 -18.19 16.38 25.02
C ALA A 823 -16.82 16.83 25.56
N VAL A 824 -15.84 17.02 24.66
CA VAL A 824 -14.52 17.58 25.03
C VAL A 824 -14.62 19.03 25.49
N LYS A 825 -15.40 19.86 24.79
CA LYS A 825 -15.59 21.28 25.15
C LYS A 825 -16.29 21.43 26.51
N GLU A 826 -17.26 20.57 26.79
CA GLU A 826 -18.05 20.57 28.02
C GLU A 826 -17.38 19.79 29.16
N LYS A 827 -16.22 19.17 28.91
CA LYS A 827 -15.49 18.33 29.86
C LYS A 827 -16.36 17.21 30.47
N SER A 828 -17.24 16.65 29.65
CA SER A 828 -18.19 15.62 30.09
C SER A 828 -17.65 14.19 29.91
N LEU A 829 -16.48 14.04 29.28
CA LEU A 829 -15.75 12.78 29.22
C LEU A 829 -14.87 12.63 30.46
N HIS A 830 -14.66 11.39 30.88
CA HIS A 830 -13.80 11.07 32.00
C HIS A 830 -12.37 11.59 31.76
N GLN A 831 -11.78 12.23 32.76
CA GLN A 831 -10.48 12.92 32.61
C GLN A 831 -9.34 11.96 32.27
N GLY A 832 -9.46 10.70 32.69
CA GLY A 832 -8.53 9.61 32.36
C GLY A 832 -8.55 9.15 30.90
N GLN A 833 -9.47 9.65 30.07
CA GLN A 833 -9.50 9.30 28.65
C GLN A 833 -8.50 10.16 27.85
N TYR A 834 -7.53 9.54 27.18
CA TYR A 834 -6.55 10.26 26.33
C TYR A 834 -6.66 9.85 24.87
N GLY A 835 -6.91 8.56 24.59
CA GLY A 835 -6.93 8.04 23.24
C GLY A 835 -8.15 8.50 22.43
N GLY A 836 -7.90 8.86 21.17
CA GLY A 836 -8.95 9.27 20.22
C GLY A 836 -9.53 10.67 20.46
N LEU A 837 -8.91 11.48 21.33
CA LEU A 837 -9.38 12.83 21.64
C LEU A 837 -8.59 13.92 20.89
N PRO A 838 -9.27 14.96 20.37
CA PRO A 838 -8.59 16.13 19.83
C PRO A 838 -7.69 16.80 20.87
N GLY A 839 -6.43 17.06 20.50
CA GLY A 839 -5.48 17.79 21.36
C GLY A 839 -4.82 16.96 22.46
N ARG A 840 -4.98 15.62 22.46
CA ARG A 840 -4.26 14.71 23.35
C ARG A 840 -3.38 13.75 22.54
N ASP A 841 -2.17 13.52 23.01
CA ASP A 841 -1.20 12.62 22.37
C ASP A 841 -0.68 11.56 23.36
N CYS A 842 -0.02 10.54 22.83
CA CYS A 842 0.56 9.47 23.64
C CYS A 842 1.70 9.96 24.53
N THR A 843 2.47 10.96 24.09
CA THR A 843 3.61 11.48 24.84
C THR A 843 3.17 12.15 26.14
N SER A 844 2.01 12.80 26.13
CA SER A 844 1.37 13.37 27.32
C SER A 844 1.03 12.28 28.35
N LEU A 845 0.62 11.11 27.88
CA LEU A 845 0.31 9.97 28.75
C LEU A 845 1.58 9.37 29.36
N THR A 846 2.63 9.18 28.56
CA THR A 846 3.93 8.71 29.07
C THR A 846 4.51 9.67 30.10
N TYR A 847 4.41 10.98 29.87
CA TYR A 847 4.85 11.98 30.84
C TYR A 847 4.02 11.95 32.13
N LEU A 848 2.70 11.78 32.03
CA LEU A 848 1.83 11.60 33.20
C LEU A 848 2.22 10.35 34.01
N GLU A 849 2.67 9.28 33.35
CA GLU A 849 3.17 8.09 34.02
C GLU A 849 4.46 8.34 34.78
N GLU A 850 5.44 9.02 34.17
CA GLU A 850 6.68 9.43 34.84
C GLU A 850 6.38 10.29 36.08
N LEU A 851 5.50 11.30 35.96
CA LEU A 851 5.12 12.16 37.09
C LEU A 851 4.50 11.40 38.27
N ARG A 852 3.70 10.36 38.00
CA ARG A 852 3.11 9.53 39.06
C ARG A 852 4.18 8.72 39.80
N PHE A 853 5.14 8.16 39.06
CA PHE A 853 6.26 7.43 39.66
C PHE A 853 7.20 8.35 40.44
N ASP A 854 7.48 9.56 39.94
CA ASP A 854 8.26 10.57 40.65
C ASP A 854 7.57 10.98 41.95
N TYR A 855 6.26 11.23 41.91
CA TYR A 855 5.47 11.53 43.11
C TYR A 855 5.58 10.41 44.15
N SER A 856 5.35 9.15 43.74
CA SER A 856 5.46 7.99 44.65
C SER A 856 6.89 7.86 45.21
N THR A 857 7.90 8.08 44.39
CA THR A 857 9.32 8.03 44.81
C THR A 857 9.65 9.09 45.85
N LEU A 858 9.22 10.33 45.62
CA LEU A 858 9.48 11.48 46.50
C LEU A 858 8.72 11.38 47.82
N THR A 859 7.43 11.04 47.76
CA THR A 859 6.54 11.03 48.92
C THR A 859 6.56 9.72 49.70
N ARG A 860 7.09 8.65 49.09
CA ARG A 860 7.03 7.26 49.58
C ARG A 860 5.60 6.73 49.72
N TYR A 861 4.62 7.31 49.03
CA TYR A 861 3.29 6.74 48.96
C TYR A 861 3.30 5.45 48.11
N PRO A 862 2.73 4.34 48.62
CA PRO A 862 2.63 3.12 47.85
C PRO A 862 1.63 3.28 46.69
N LEU A 863 2.04 2.81 45.52
CA LEU A 863 1.31 2.90 44.26
C LEU A 863 1.45 1.56 43.53
N ALA A 864 0.36 1.08 42.94
CA ALA A 864 0.34 -0.07 42.06
C ALA A 864 -0.42 0.26 40.77
N ASN A 865 0.09 -0.25 39.65
CA ASN A 865 -0.55 -0.18 38.34
C ASN A 865 -0.96 -1.58 37.92
N PHE A 866 -2.14 -1.69 37.30
CA PHE A 866 -2.57 -2.87 36.57
C PHE A 866 -2.79 -2.48 35.10
N ASP A 867 -1.85 -2.90 34.26
CA ASP A 867 -1.85 -2.60 32.82
C ASP A 867 -2.69 -3.65 32.10
N ASN A 868 -3.65 -3.23 31.29
CA ASN A 868 -4.61 -4.12 30.67
C ASN A 868 -4.89 -3.79 29.19
N ASP A 869 -5.18 -4.85 28.44
CA ASP A 869 -5.43 -4.85 26.99
C ASP A 869 -6.78 -5.53 26.74
N ALA A 870 -7.66 -4.88 25.96
CA ALA A 870 -8.96 -5.43 25.60
C ALA A 870 -8.87 -6.38 24.39
N THR A 871 -9.37 -7.62 24.54
CA THR A 871 -9.46 -8.58 23.45
C THR A 871 -10.38 -8.06 22.35
N ALA A 872 -9.83 -7.88 21.15
CA ALA A 872 -10.59 -7.56 19.94
C ALA A 872 -11.57 -6.37 20.12
N CYS A 873 -11.12 -5.34 20.84
CA CYS A 873 -11.90 -4.16 21.28
C CYS A 873 -13.04 -3.78 20.32
N TYR A 874 -12.74 -3.29 19.11
CA TYR A 874 -13.77 -2.83 18.16
C TYR A 874 -14.71 -3.90 17.62
N ASP A 875 -14.22 -5.14 17.52
CA ASP A 875 -14.96 -6.27 16.95
C ASP A 875 -15.94 -6.87 17.97
N ARG A 876 -15.79 -6.55 19.27
CA ARG A 876 -16.69 -6.99 20.36
C ARG A 876 -17.72 -5.95 20.79
N ILE A 877 -17.65 -4.72 20.27
CA ILE A 877 -18.58 -3.65 20.66
C ILE A 877 -20.02 -4.06 20.33
N LEU A 878 -20.86 -4.16 21.36
CA LEU A 878 -22.28 -4.43 21.21
C LEU A 878 -23.02 -3.18 20.71
N CYS A 879 -23.85 -3.34 19.68
CA CYS A 879 -24.60 -2.23 19.10
C CYS A 879 -25.55 -1.56 20.10
N SER A 880 -26.19 -2.32 20.99
CA SER A 880 -27.07 -1.78 22.04
C SER A 880 -26.33 -0.84 23.00
N VAL A 881 -25.14 -1.26 23.47
CA VAL A 881 -24.27 -0.47 24.34
C VAL A 881 -23.73 0.76 23.60
N SER A 882 -23.28 0.59 22.36
CA SER A 882 -22.86 1.70 21.49
C SER A 882 -23.99 2.73 21.28
N SER A 883 -25.22 2.26 21.09
CA SER A 883 -26.39 3.10 20.88
C SER A 883 -26.74 3.89 22.14
N LEU A 884 -26.76 3.24 23.32
CA LEU A 884 -26.96 3.91 24.61
C LEU A 884 -25.88 4.97 24.87
N ALA A 885 -24.60 4.62 24.71
CA ALA A 885 -23.49 5.55 24.89
C ALA A 885 -23.60 6.74 23.91
N GLY A 886 -23.89 6.47 22.63
CA GLY A 886 -24.11 7.53 21.65
C GLY A 886 -25.27 8.48 22.01
N ARG A 887 -26.38 7.94 22.50
CA ARG A 887 -27.52 8.72 23.01
C ARG A 887 -27.15 9.53 24.26
N LYS A 888 -26.36 8.99 25.20
CA LYS A 888 -25.86 9.73 26.39
C LYS A 888 -25.14 11.02 26.00
N TYR A 889 -24.25 10.95 25.00
CA TYR A 889 -23.48 12.10 24.49
C TYR A 889 -24.22 12.92 23.42
N GLY A 890 -25.54 12.73 23.25
CA GLY A 890 -26.39 13.63 22.49
C GLY A 890 -26.53 13.31 21.01
N ILE A 891 -26.13 12.12 20.55
CA ILE A 891 -26.38 11.72 19.16
C ILE A 891 -27.88 11.49 18.96
N HIS A 892 -28.45 12.15 17.96
CA HIS A 892 -29.88 12.08 17.67
C HIS A 892 -30.34 10.64 17.38
N LYS A 893 -31.51 10.26 17.92
CA LYS A 893 -32.06 8.90 17.84
C LYS A 893 -32.17 8.34 16.42
N ASP A 894 -32.59 9.16 15.46
CA ASP A 894 -32.70 8.74 14.05
C ASP A 894 -31.33 8.35 13.45
N ILE A 895 -30.24 8.98 13.88
CA ILE A 895 -28.86 8.64 13.43
C ILE A 895 -28.42 7.32 14.04
N ILE A 896 -28.67 7.14 15.34
CA ILE A 896 -28.41 5.88 16.05
C ILE A 896 -29.19 4.74 15.40
N PHE A 897 -30.45 4.98 15.02
CA PHE A 897 -31.28 4.01 14.32
C PHE A 897 -30.66 3.58 13.00
N ILE A 898 -30.27 4.53 12.13
CA ILE A 898 -29.61 4.19 10.85
C ILE A 898 -28.33 3.39 11.10
N HIS A 899 -27.50 3.81 12.05
CA HIS A 899 -26.25 3.12 12.39
C HIS A 899 -26.51 1.67 12.82
N ALA A 900 -27.40 1.47 13.79
CA ALA A 900 -27.73 0.16 14.33
C ALA A 900 -28.40 -0.74 13.27
N GLN A 901 -29.41 -0.24 12.57
CA GLN A 901 -30.12 -1.00 11.53
C GLN A 901 -29.18 -1.40 10.38
N THR A 902 -28.28 -0.50 9.96
CA THR A 902 -27.33 -0.83 8.89
C THR A 902 -26.40 -1.96 9.29
N LEU A 903 -25.96 -2.02 10.55
CA LEU A 903 -25.10 -3.10 11.04
C LEU A 903 -25.88 -4.39 11.28
N GLU A 904 -27.14 -4.31 11.71
CA GLU A 904 -28.03 -5.46 11.89
C GLU A 904 -28.36 -6.14 10.56
N GLU A 905 -28.64 -5.33 9.52
CA GLU A 905 -28.96 -5.80 8.17
C GLU A 905 -27.70 -6.00 7.29
N ALA A 906 -26.51 -5.81 7.84
CA ALA A 906 -25.28 -5.84 7.06
C ALA A 906 -24.99 -7.22 6.45
N GLU A 907 -24.62 -7.20 5.18
CA GLU A 907 -24.07 -8.32 4.44
C GLU A 907 -22.57 -8.11 4.25
N TYR A 908 -21.77 -9.00 4.85
CA TYR A 908 -20.32 -8.95 4.82
C TYR A 908 -19.76 -9.82 3.71
N LYS A 909 -18.96 -9.22 2.83
CA LYS A 909 -18.22 -9.92 1.76
C LYS A 909 -16.72 -9.88 2.03
N LEU A 910 -16.00 -10.94 1.71
CA LEU A 910 -14.56 -10.99 1.89
C LEU A 910 -13.83 -10.42 0.67
N LYS A 911 -12.77 -9.66 0.89
CA LYS A 911 -11.86 -9.22 -0.16
C LYS A 911 -10.60 -10.06 -0.14
N THR A 912 -10.45 -10.92 -1.14
CA THR A 912 -9.22 -11.69 -1.38
C THR A 912 -8.21 -10.84 -2.18
N SER A 913 -7.01 -11.39 -2.43
CA SER A 913 -6.01 -10.75 -3.32
C SER A 913 -6.53 -10.49 -4.72
N THR A 914 -7.51 -11.27 -5.15
CA THR A 914 -7.91 -11.36 -6.55
C THR A 914 -9.35 -10.91 -6.81
N LYS A 915 -10.25 -10.92 -5.83
CA LYS A 915 -11.63 -10.41 -6.00
C LYS A 915 -12.34 -10.15 -4.66
N ILE A 916 -13.48 -9.48 -4.72
CA ILE A 916 -14.47 -9.54 -3.66
C ILE A 916 -15.21 -10.88 -3.82
N SER A 917 -15.45 -11.59 -2.73
CA SER A 917 -16.13 -12.88 -2.73
C SER A 917 -17.53 -12.77 -3.34
N ASP A 918 -17.91 -13.81 -4.06
CA ASP A 918 -19.27 -13.98 -4.56
C ASP A 918 -20.22 -14.38 -3.41
N THR A 919 -19.66 -15.03 -2.38
CA THR A 919 -20.39 -15.37 -1.14
C THR A 919 -20.33 -14.23 -0.12
N SER A 920 -21.30 -14.25 0.78
CA SER A 920 -21.44 -13.32 1.88
C SER A 920 -21.84 -14.05 3.16
N TYR A 921 -21.74 -13.35 4.28
CA TYR A 921 -22.34 -13.76 5.54
C TYR A 921 -23.00 -12.53 6.20
N LYS A 922 -24.01 -12.77 7.03
CA LYS A 922 -24.77 -11.72 7.70
C LYS A 922 -25.08 -12.13 9.13
N HIS A 923 -25.52 -11.16 9.92
CA HIS A 923 -26.03 -11.41 11.27
C HIS A 923 -27.23 -12.38 11.22
N CYS A 924 -27.23 -13.40 12.09
CA CYS A 924 -28.42 -14.21 12.40
C CYS A 924 -28.30 -14.82 13.80
N ILE A 925 -29.38 -15.42 14.31
CA ILE A 925 -29.42 -16.03 15.64
C ILE A 925 -28.30 -17.07 15.83
N LYS A 926 -28.03 -17.89 14.81
CA LYS A 926 -26.98 -18.91 14.85
C LYS A 926 -25.57 -18.33 14.78
N PHE A 927 -25.39 -17.27 14.00
CA PHE A 927 -24.10 -16.61 13.78
C PHE A 927 -24.23 -15.12 14.08
N PRO A 928 -24.29 -14.74 15.37
CA PRO A 928 -24.41 -13.35 15.75
C PRO A 928 -23.14 -12.62 15.32
N ILE A 929 -23.31 -11.54 14.55
CA ILE A 929 -22.23 -10.62 14.19
C ILE A 929 -22.40 -9.36 15.02
N HIS A 930 -21.48 -9.11 15.95
CA HIS A 930 -21.36 -7.85 16.69
C HIS A 930 -20.14 -7.05 16.22
N GLY A 931 -19.94 -5.86 16.78
CA GLY A 931 -18.79 -5.02 16.50
C GLY A 931 -19.08 -3.97 15.43
N THR A 932 -18.66 -2.74 15.72
CA THR A 932 -18.56 -1.68 14.69
C THR A 932 -17.33 -1.86 13.81
N GLY A 933 -16.36 -2.66 14.30
CA GLY A 933 -15.18 -3.15 13.62
C GLY A 933 -14.20 -2.08 13.13
N GLN A 934 -13.04 -2.55 12.67
CA GLN A 934 -11.92 -1.70 12.30
C GLN A 934 -12.12 -1.10 10.91
N GLY A 935 -11.76 0.18 10.73
CA GLY A 935 -11.91 0.87 9.44
C GLY A 935 -13.20 1.70 9.31
N SER A 936 -14.14 1.57 10.25
CA SER A 936 -15.23 2.54 10.35
C SER A 936 -14.73 3.91 10.82
N THR A 937 -15.40 4.96 10.37
CA THR A 937 -15.07 6.34 10.72
C THR A 937 -15.49 6.76 12.12
N ASN A 938 -16.34 5.99 12.79
CA ASN A 938 -16.89 6.29 14.12
C ASN A 938 -16.47 5.30 15.22
N SER A 939 -15.96 4.11 14.92
CA SER A 939 -15.57 3.11 15.94
C SER A 939 -14.63 3.66 17.03
N PRO A 940 -13.61 4.48 16.72
CA PRO A 940 -12.76 5.07 17.76
C PRO A 940 -13.53 5.99 18.72
N MET A 941 -14.50 6.76 18.21
CA MET A 941 -15.33 7.65 19.02
C MET A 941 -16.37 6.87 19.83
N ILE A 942 -16.93 5.80 19.26
CA ILE A 942 -17.83 4.89 19.99
C ILE A 942 -17.09 4.28 21.18
N TRP A 943 -15.89 3.72 20.95
CA TRP A 943 -15.10 3.16 22.04
C TRP A 943 -14.77 4.19 23.10
N CYS A 944 -14.34 5.39 22.71
CA CYS A 944 -14.05 6.49 23.64
C CYS A 944 -15.26 6.87 24.50
N PHE A 945 -16.48 6.82 23.96
CA PHE A 945 -17.70 7.06 24.74
C PHE A 945 -17.99 5.92 25.71
N ILE A 946 -17.85 4.67 25.26
CA ILE A 946 -18.05 3.49 26.11
C ILE A 946 -17.00 3.46 27.22
N SER A 947 -15.72 3.58 26.90
CA SER A 947 -14.62 3.57 27.88
C SER A 947 -14.77 4.69 28.89
N SER A 948 -15.19 5.88 28.47
CA SER A 948 -15.48 6.99 29.40
C SER A 948 -16.58 6.64 30.41
N VAL A 949 -17.65 5.96 29.98
CA VAL A 949 -18.72 5.49 30.89
C VAL A 949 -18.21 4.40 31.83
N LEU A 950 -17.39 3.47 31.32
CA LEU A 950 -16.80 2.43 32.15
C LEU A 950 -15.81 3.01 33.19
N PHE A 951 -15.06 4.05 32.82
CA PHE A 951 -14.14 4.74 33.72
C PHE A 951 -14.89 5.49 34.82
N GLU A 952 -16.00 6.15 34.47
CA GLU A 952 -16.91 6.80 35.43
C GLU A 952 -17.49 5.79 36.42
N SER A 953 -18.01 4.67 35.89
CA SER A 953 -18.53 3.55 36.69
C SER A 953 -17.46 2.98 37.64
N HIS A 954 -16.23 2.82 37.16
CA HIS A 954 -15.10 2.36 37.97
C HIS A 954 -14.76 3.36 39.06
N ASN A 955 -14.71 4.66 38.76
CA ASN A 955 -14.36 5.72 39.71
C ASN A 955 -15.29 5.79 40.93
N GLU A 956 -16.57 5.43 40.76
CA GLU A 956 -17.55 5.41 41.86
C GLU A 956 -17.26 4.35 42.93
N LYS A 957 -16.60 3.24 42.58
CA LYS A 957 -16.43 2.08 43.46
C LYS A 957 -14.97 1.70 43.70
N ALA A 958 -14.06 2.06 42.81
CA ALA A 958 -12.65 1.78 42.95
C ALA A 958 -12.03 2.56 44.10
N HIS A 959 -10.91 2.07 44.61
CA HIS A 959 -10.10 2.75 45.61
C HIS A 959 -9.33 3.90 44.96
N GLY A 960 -8.68 3.63 43.83
CA GLY A 960 -7.89 4.63 43.11
C GLY A 960 -6.65 5.09 43.89
N MET A 961 -6.00 6.15 43.40
CA MET A 961 -4.88 6.84 44.03
C MET A 961 -5.21 8.33 44.20
N LEU A 962 -4.87 8.88 45.37
CA LEU A 962 -4.97 10.32 45.66
C LEU A 962 -3.59 10.96 45.64
N PHE A 963 -3.45 12.00 44.83
CA PHE A 963 -2.25 12.84 44.75
C PHE A 963 -2.55 14.16 45.44
N GLU A 964 -1.72 14.52 46.41
CA GLU A 964 -1.89 15.71 47.23
C GLU A 964 -0.68 16.62 47.05
N SER A 965 -0.91 17.91 46.84
CA SER A 965 0.14 18.93 46.86
C SER A 965 0.87 18.96 48.21
N PRO A 966 2.14 19.39 48.29
CA PRO A 966 2.86 19.49 49.56
C PRO A 966 2.16 20.34 50.65
N ALA A 967 1.35 21.32 50.25
CA ALA A 967 0.58 22.18 51.16
C ALA A 967 -0.83 21.64 51.49
N GLY A 968 -1.27 20.56 50.85
CA GLY A 968 -2.61 19.98 51.00
C GLY A 968 -3.75 20.79 50.37
N ASP A 969 -3.45 21.83 49.60
CA ASP A 969 -4.45 22.71 48.98
C ASP A 969 -4.98 22.18 47.64
N MET A 970 -4.28 21.25 47.01
CA MET A 970 -4.72 20.55 45.81
C MET A 970 -4.73 19.03 46.01
N VAL A 971 -5.87 18.40 45.69
CA VAL A 971 -6.02 16.94 45.69
C VAL A 971 -6.56 16.48 44.33
N VAL A 972 -5.90 15.51 43.71
CA VAL A 972 -6.32 14.91 42.44
C VAL A 972 -6.43 13.41 42.62
N ARG A 973 -7.58 12.84 42.25
CA ARG A 973 -7.80 11.38 42.27
C ARG A 973 -7.62 10.80 40.87
N PHE A 974 -6.84 9.73 40.77
CA PHE A 974 -6.74 8.91 39.56
C PHE A 974 -7.09 7.46 39.88
N ASN A 975 -7.98 6.87 39.11
CA ASN A 975 -8.33 5.45 39.20
C ASN A 975 -7.96 4.70 37.92
N MET A 976 -8.07 5.36 36.77
CA MET A 976 -7.80 4.74 35.48
C MET A 976 -7.43 5.77 34.43
N VAL A 977 -6.50 5.39 33.57
CA VAL A 977 -6.08 6.17 32.42
C VAL A 977 -6.04 5.27 31.20
N GLY A 978 -6.56 5.75 30.06
CA GLY A 978 -6.68 4.95 28.85
C GLY A 978 -6.27 5.67 27.58
N PHE A 979 -5.60 4.95 26.70
CA PHE A 979 -5.32 5.33 25.32
C PHE A 979 -5.96 4.32 24.37
N VAL A 980 -7.20 4.61 23.95
CA VAL A 980 -8.02 3.69 23.16
C VAL A 980 -8.26 2.42 23.97
N ASP A 981 -7.84 1.25 23.52
CA ASP A 981 -8.04 -0.05 24.16
C ASP A 981 -6.99 -0.39 25.22
N ASP A 982 -5.85 0.30 25.19
CA ASP A 982 -4.82 0.18 26.23
C ASP A 982 -5.23 1.03 27.44
N SER A 983 -5.39 0.41 28.61
CA SER A 983 -5.71 1.13 29.85
C SER A 983 -4.90 0.64 31.04
N THR A 984 -4.67 1.54 31.98
CA THR A 984 -3.97 1.28 33.23
C THR A 984 -4.89 1.63 34.39
N CYS A 985 -5.21 0.64 35.22
CA CYS A 985 -5.84 0.86 36.52
C CYS A 985 -4.77 1.28 37.53
N ILE A 986 -5.12 2.21 38.41
CA ILE A 986 -4.18 2.87 39.31
C ILE A 986 -4.74 2.78 40.71
N THR A 987 -3.98 2.18 41.62
CA THR A 987 -4.40 1.97 43.01
C THR A 987 -3.34 2.48 43.96
N GLY A 988 -3.76 3.30 44.92
CA GLY A 988 -2.92 3.81 46.01
C GLY A 988 -3.15 3.03 47.29
N GLY A 989 -2.11 2.94 48.12
CA GLY A 989 -2.23 2.48 49.50
C GLY A 989 -1.98 3.62 50.50
N ALA A 990 -2.33 3.40 51.76
CA ALA A 990 -1.91 4.27 52.84
C ALA A 990 -0.39 4.15 53.08
N LYS A 991 0.22 5.19 53.65
CA LYS A 991 1.67 5.27 53.87
C LYS A 991 2.28 4.08 54.64
N ASN A 992 1.47 3.41 55.46
CA ASN A 992 1.88 2.27 56.30
C ASN A 992 1.34 0.92 55.79
N ASP A 993 0.71 0.88 54.61
CA ASP A 993 0.19 -0.36 54.05
C ASP A 993 1.34 -1.30 53.69
N THR A 994 1.12 -2.60 53.90
CA THR A 994 2.03 -3.62 53.37
C THR A 994 1.81 -3.81 51.87
N VAL A 995 2.81 -4.41 51.20
CA VAL A 995 2.70 -4.75 49.78
C VAL A 995 1.50 -5.66 49.53
N GLU A 996 1.22 -6.60 50.43
CA GLU A 996 0.09 -7.53 50.32
C GLU A 996 -1.27 -6.81 50.40
N GLN A 997 -1.39 -5.80 51.25
CA GLN A 997 -2.61 -4.98 51.35
C GLN A 997 -2.83 -4.15 50.08
N LEU A 998 -1.77 -3.55 49.55
CA LEU A 998 -1.83 -2.82 48.29
C LEU A 998 -2.22 -3.75 47.12
N LEU A 999 -1.62 -4.94 47.04
CA LEU A 999 -1.94 -5.92 46.00
C LEU A 999 -3.38 -6.45 46.11
N ALA A 1000 -3.90 -6.62 47.34
CA ALA A 1000 -5.30 -7.01 47.54
C ALA A 1000 -6.24 -5.91 47.02
N THR A 1001 -5.97 -4.65 47.36
CA THR A 1001 -6.75 -3.49 46.90
C THR A 1001 -6.68 -3.34 45.37
N MET A 1002 -5.49 -3.49 44.79
CA MET A 1002 -5.29 -3.47 43.34
C MET A 1002 -6.08 -4.60 42.65
N LYS A 1003 -6.12 -5.79 43.25
CA LYS A 1003 -6.89 -6.92 42.73
C LYS A 1003 -8.40 -6.64 42.73
N GLU A 1004 -8.92 -5.98 43.77
CA GLU A 1004 -10.31 -5.55 43.81
C GLU A 1004 -10.63 -4.53 42.71
N ASP A 1005 -9.79 -3.51 42.55
CA ASP A 1005 -9.94 -2.50 41.50
C ASP A 1005 -9.83 -3.11 40.08
N ALA A 1006 -8.92 -4.08 39.88
CA ALA A 1006 -8.74 -4.81 38.64
C ALA A 1006 -9.93 -5.73 38.32
N GLN A 1007 -10.48 -6.42 39.33
CA GLN A 1007 -11.67 -7.26 39.18
C GLN A 1007 -12.90 -6.43 38.84
N LEU A 1008 -13.06 -5.27 39.48
CA LEU A 1008 -14.14 -4.32 39.15
C LEU A 1008 -14.05 -3.88 37.68
N TRP A 1009 -12.84 -3.55 37.20
CA TRP A 1009 -12.63 -3.21 35.79
C TRP A 1009 -12.98 -4.36 34.85
N HIS A 1010 -12.51 -5.58 35.16
CA HIS A 1010 -12.85 -6.79 34.41
C HIS A 1010 -14.37 -6.96 34.30
N ASP A 1011 -15.10 -6.84 35.42
CA ASP A 1011 -16.54 -7.09 35.48
C ASP A 1011 -17.33 -6.02 34.72
N LEU A 1012 -16.92 -4.76 34.79
CA LEU A 1012 -17.51 -3.66 34.01
C LEU A 1012 -17.27 -3.84 32.51
N LEU A 1013 -16.03 -4.16 32.12
CA LEU A 1013 -15.67 -4.40 30.73
C LEU A 1013 -16.47 -5.59 30.17
N TRP A 1014 -16.54 -6.69 30.93
CA TRP A 1014 -17.35 -7.86 30.59
C TRP A 1014 -18.82 -7.52 30.44
N CYS A 1015 -19.37 -6.73 31.37
CA CYS A 1015 -20.75 -6.28 31.33
C CYS A 1015 -21.08 -5.56 30.01
N SER A 1016 -20.17 -4.73 29.51
CA SER A 1016 -20.33 -4.01 28.24
C SER A 1016 -20.19 -4.86 26.96
N GLY A 1017 -19.82 -6.15 27.09
CA GLY A 1017 -19.51 -7.06 25.98
C GLY A 1017 -18.01 -7.22 25.67
N GLY A 1018 -17.17 -6.41 26.31
CA GLY A 1018 -15.71 -6.48 26.22
C GLY A 1018 -15.12 -7.71 26.94
N LYS A 1019 -13.81 -7.88 26.82
CA LYS A 1019 -13.06 -8.95 27.50
C LYS A 1019 -11.60 -8.56 27.62
N LEU A 1020 -10.94 -8.93 28.72
CA LEU A 1020 -9.50 -8.75 28.89
C LEU A 1020 -8.70 -9.81 28.12
N GLU A 1021 -7.63 -9.39 27.46
CA GLU A 1021 -6.62 -10.29 26.91
C GLU A 1021 -5.62 -10.64 28.03
N LEU A 1022 -6.02 -11.54 28.93
CA LEU A 1022 -5.26 -11.89 30.14
C LEU A 1022 -3.76 -12.15 29.91
N PRO A 1023 -3.31 -12.84 28.83
CA PRO A 1023 -1.87 -13.05 28.59
C PRO A 1023 -1.05 -11.78 28.35
N LYS A 1024 -1.70 -10.64 28.12
CA LYS A 1024 -1.08 -9.32 27.94
C LYS A 1024 -1.28 -8.38 29.13
N CYS A 1025 -2.12 -8.75 30.09
CA CYS A 1025 -2.37 -7.92 31.27
C CYS A 1025 -1.25 -8.17 32.31
N GLY A 1026 -0.84 -7.12 33.02
CA GLY A 1026 0.31 -7.10 33.91
C GLY A 1026 0.04 -6.42 35.23
#